data_AF-A0A2K6E1X4-F1
#
_entry.id   AF-A0A2K6E1X4-F1
#
_cell.length_a   1.000
_cell.length_b   1.000
_cell.length_c   1.000
_cell.angle_alpha   90.00
_cell.angle_beta   90.00
_cell.angle_gamma   90.00
#
_symmetry.space_group_name_H-M   'P 1'
#
loop_
_entity.id
_entity.type
_entity.pdbx_description
1 polymer ?
#
loop_
_entity_poly.entity_id
_entity_poly.type
_entity_poly.pdbx_seq_one_letter_code
_entity_poly.pdbx_strand_id
1 'polypeptide(L)'
;MNLAYVKAADYISEPVNREPPSREAQLLTLQNTSEFDILVIGGGATGSGCALDAVTRGLKTALVERDDFSSGTSSRSTKLIHGGVRYLQKAIMKLDIEQYRMVKEALHERANLLEIAPHLSAPLPIMLPVYKWWQLPYYWVGIKLYDLVAGSNCLKSSYVLSKSRALEHFPMLQKDKLVGAIVYYDGQHNDARMNLAIALTAARYGAATANYMEVVSLLKKTDPQTGKVRVSGARCKDVLTGQEFDVRAKCVINATGPFTDSVRKMDDKDAAAICQPSAGVHIVMPGYYSPESMGLLDPATSDGRVIFFLPWQKMTIAGTTDTPTDVTPHPIPSEEDINFILNEVRNYLSCDVEVRRGDVLAAWSGIRPLVTDPKSADTQSISRNHVVDISESGLITIAGGKWTTYRSMAEDTINAAIKTHNLKAGPSRTVGLFLQGGKDWSPTLYIRLVQDYGLESEVAQHLAATYGDKAFEVAKMASVTGKRWPIVGVRLVSEFPYIEAEVKYGIKEYACTAVDMISRRTRLAFLNVQAAEEALPRIVELMGRELNWDDHKKQEQLETAKKFLYYEMGYKSRSEQLTDRSEISLLPSDIDRYKKRFHKFDADKKGFITIVDVQRVLESINVQMDENTLHEILNEVDLNKNGQVELNEFLQLMSAIQKGRVSGSRLAILMKTAEENLDRRVPIPVDRSCGGF
;
A
#
# COMPACT_ATOMS: atom_id res chain seq x y z
N MET A 1 -25.40 9.30 -3.51
CA MET A 1 -25.47 9.94 -4.85
C MET A 1 -24.17 9.58 -5.56
N ASN A 2 -24.22 8.82 -6.65
CA ASN A 2 -23.02 8.50 -7.42
C ASN A 2 -22.49 9.79 -8.04
N LEU A 3 -21.21 10.08 -7.78
CA LEU A 3 -20.57 11.36 -8.08
C LEU A 3 -20.09 11.47 -9.54
N ALA A 4 -19.96 10.34 -10.24
CA ALA A 4 -19.81 10.24 -11.69
C ALA A 4 -20.48 8.94 -12.16
N TYR A 5 -20.93 8.90 -13.42
CA TYR A 5 -21.62 7.74 -14.00
C TYR A 5 -20.94 7.31 -15.30
N VAL A 6 -20.61 6.03 -15.39
CA VAL A 6 -20.14 5.41 -16.62
C VAL A 6 -21.25 4.49 -17.14
N LYS A 7 -21.61 4.63 -18.41
CA LYS A 7 -22.57 3.73 -19.04
C LYS A 7 -21.96 2.32 -19.09
N ALA A 8 -22.49 1.42 -18.26
CA ALA A 8 -22.06 0.03 -18.22
C ALA A 8 -22.16 -0.66 -19.59
N ALA A 9 -21.24 -1.60 -19.83
CA ALA A 9 -21.32 -2.52 -20.95
C ALA A 9 -22.49 -3.51 -20.77
N ASP A 10 -22.77 -4.29 -21.82
CA ASP A 10 -23.88 -5.26 -21.80
C ASP A 10 -23.74 -6.26 -20.64
N TYR A 11 -24.86 -6.57 -20.00
CA TYR A 11 -24.94 -7.46 -18.84
C TYR A 11 -24.42 -8.87 -19.16
N ILE A 12 -23.62 -9.43 -18.26
CA ILE A 12 -23.17 -10.83 -18.33
C ILE A 12 -24.27 -11.74 -17.80
N SER A 13 -24.91 -12.50 -18.68
CA SER A 13 -25.99 -13.43 -18.35
C SER A 13 -25.53 -14.76 -17.74
N GLU A 14 -24.23 -15.06 -17.78
CA GLU A 14 -23.68 -16.32 -17.28
C GLU A 14 -23.64 -16.38 -15.74
N PRO A 15 -23.90 -17.55 -15.14
CA PRO A 15 -23.89 -17.71 -13.69
C PRO A 15 -22.47 -17.50 -13.15
N VAL A 16 -22.33 -16.58 -12.18
CA VAL A 16 -21.08 -16.28 -11.50
C VAL A 16 -20.99 -17.08 -10.22
N ASN A 17 -19.83 -17.68 -9.95
CA ASN A 17 -19.61 -18.39 -8.68
C ASN A 17 -19.79 -17.44 -7.49
N ARG A 18 -20.45 -17.92 -6.44
CA ARG A 18 -20.76 -17.11 -5.26
C ARG A 18 -19.50 -16.78 -4.46
N GLU A 19 -18.58 -17.73 -4.39
CA GLU A 19 -17.24 -17.62 -3.79
C GLU A 19 -16.19 -18.04 -4.83
N PRO A 20 -14.97 -17.48 -4.77
CA PRO A 20 -13.88 -17.98 -5.60
C PRO A 20 -13.52 -19.43 -5.21
N PRO A 21 -13.17 -20.31 -6.17
CA PRO A 21 -12.65 -21.64 -5.86
C PRO A 21 -11.38 -21.56 -5.01
N SER A 22 -11.10 -22.54 -4.15
CA SER A 22 -9.85 -22.61 -3.38
C SER A 22 -8.61 -22.66 -4.28
N ARG A 23 -7.44 -22.19 -3.80
CA ARG A 23 -6.18 -22.22 -4.57
C ARG A 23 -5.85 -23.63 -5.08
N GLU A 24 -6.09 -24.67 -4.30
CA GLU A 24 -5.84 -26.07 -4.69
C GLU A 24 -6.71 -26.46 -5.90
N ALA A 25 -7.97 -26.04 -5.92
CA ALA A 25 -8.88 -26.26 -7.05
C ALA A 25 -8.44 -25.48 -8.30
N GLN A 26 -7.87 -24.29 -8.11
CA GLN A 26 -7.27 -23.51 -9.20
C GLN A 26 -6.06 -24.25 -9.80
N LEU A 27 -5.16 -24.76 -8.96
CA LEU A 27 -4.00 -25.55 -9.40
C LEU A 27 -4.43 -26.82 -10.16
N LEU A 28 -5.42 -27.54 -9.66
CA LEU A 28 -5.99 -28.70 -10.35
C LEU A 28 -6.59 -28.30 -11.71
N THR A 29 -7.22 -27.13 -11.80
CA THR A 29 -7.76 -26.63 -13.08
C THR A 29 -6.65 -26.30 -14.06
N LEU A 30 -5.55 -25.70 -13.60
CA LEU A 30 -4.35 -25.43 -14.41
C LEU A 30 -3.71 -26.72 -14.94
N GLN A 31 -3.66 -27.77 -14.13
CA GLN A 31 -3.07 -29.07 -14.50
C GLN A 31 -3.97 -29.91 -15.42
N ASN A 32 -5.28 -29.93 -15.15
CA ASN A 32 -6.22 -30.83 -15.84
C ASN A 32 -6.78 -30.23 -17.14
N THR A 33 -6.67 -28.93 -17.33
CA THR A 33 -7.10 -28.29 -18.58
C THR A 33 -6.10 -28.61 -19.69
N SER A 34 -6.56 -29.32 -20.72
CA SER A 34 -5.71 -29.73 -21.85
C SER A 34 -5.07 -28.56 -22.59
N GLU A 35 -5.83 -27.48 -22.78
CA GLU A 35 -5.39 -26.24 -23.43
C GLU A 35 -6.32 -25.08 -23.06
N PHE A 36 -5.73 -23.95 -22.67
CA PHE A 36 -6.40 -22.67 -22.45
C PHE A 36 -6.44 -21.84 -23.74
N ASP A 37 -7.40 -20.93 -23.87
CA ASP A 37 -7.36 -19.94 -24.95
C ASP A 37 -6.29 -18.88 -24.68
N ILE A 38 -6.19 -18.43 -23.42
CA ILE A 38 -5.22 -17.44 -22.98
C ILE A 38 -4.55 -17.87 -21.67
N LEU A 39 -3.23 -17.77 -21.61
CA LEU A 39 -2.43 -17.79 -20.39
C LEU A 39 -1.83 -16.40 -20.16
N VAL A 40 -2.14 -15.78 -19.02
CA VAL A 40 -1.59 -14.49 -18.59
C VAL A 40 -0.51 -14.74 -17.55
N ILE A 41 0.67 -14.12 -17.75
CA ILE A 41 1.82 -14.18 -16.85
C ILE A 41 1.93 -12.83 -16.12
N GLY A 42 1.79 -12.86 -14.80
CA GLY A 42 1.86 -11.69 -13.91
C GLY A 42 0.48 -11.29 -13.36
N GLY A 43 0.31 -11.36 -12.04
CA GLY A 43 -0.91 -11.04 -11.29
C GLY A 43 -0.92 -9.63 -10.71
N GLY A 44 -0.26 -8.67 -11.37
CA GLY A 44 -0.45 -7.23 -11.12
C GLY A 44 -1.73 -6.70 -11.78
N ALA A 45 -2.00 -5.40 -11.62
CA ALA A 45 -3.23 -4.76 -12.13
C ALA A 45 -3.48 -5.03 -13.62
N THR A 46 -2.42 -4.99 -14.43
CA THR A 46 -2.48 -5.27 -15.87
C THR A 46 -2.89 -6.70 -16.15
N GLY A 47 -2.20 -7.70 -15.58
CA GLY A 47 -2.50 -9.09 -15.89
C GLY A 47 -3.80 -9.61 -15.25
N SER A 48 -4.13 -9.17 -14.03
CA SER A 48 -5.45 -9.42 -13.44
C SER A 48 -6.56 -8.81 -14.29
N GLY A 49 -6.35 -7.59 -14.82
CA GLY A 49 -7.26 -6.95 -15.76
C GLY A 49 -7.44 -7.75 -17.05
N CYS A 50 -6.34 -8.21 -17.67
CA CYS A 50 -6.37 -9.07 -18.86
C CYS A 50 -7.13 -10.37 -18.58
N ALA A 51 -6.90 -10.99 -17.42
CA ALA A 51 -7.58 -12.23 -17.06
C ALA A 51 -9.09 -12.03 -16.90
N LEU A 52 -9.51 -10.95 -16.21
CA LEU A 52 -10.92 -10.60 -16.04
C LEU A 52 -11.60 -10.27 -17.38
N ASP A 53 -10.94 -9.49 -18.22
CA ASP A 53 -11.47 -9.14 -19.54
C ASP A 53 -11.57 -10.35 -20.47
N ALA A 54 -10.56 -11.22 -20.49
CA ALA A 54 -10.59 -12.44 -21.29
C ALA A 54 -11.73 -13.38 -20.87
N VAL A 55 -11.84 -13.70 -19.58
CA VAL A 55 -12.84 -14.68 -19.10
C VAL A 55 -14.26 -14.16 -19.30
N THR A 56 -14.50 -12.86 -19.09
CA THR A 56 -15.84 -12.26 -19.26
C THR A 56 -16.28 -12.14 -20.73
N ARG A 57 -15.36 -12.32 -21.68
CA ARG A 57 -15.62 -12.45 -23.12
C ARG A 57 -15.84 -13.89 -23.58
N GLY A 58 -15.82 -14.86 -22.65
CA GLY A 58 -16.04 -16.28 -22.90
C GLY A 58 -14.78 -17.08 -23.26
N LEU A 59 -13.58 -16.54 -23.01
CA LEU A 59 -12.33 -17.24 -23.26
C LEU A 59 -11.96 -18.12 -22.06
N LYS A 60 -11.42 -19.31 -22.32
CA LYS A 60 -10.85 -20.15 -21.26
C LYS A 60 -9.50 -19.57 -20.85
N THR A 61 -9.43 -19.01 -19.64
CA THR A 61 -8.30 -18.18 -19.20
C THR A 61 -7.56 -18.78 -18.01
N ALA A 62 -6.24 -18.73 -18.07
CA ALA A 62 -5.33 -18.98 -16.95
C ALA A 62 -4.56 -17.70 -16.58
N LEU A 63 -4.32 -17.49 -15.29
CA LEU A 63 -3.49 -16.41 -14.75
C LEU A 63 -2.52 -17.01 -13.72
N VAL A 64 -1.22 -16.80 -13.92
CA VAL A 64 -0.16 -17.23 -13.00
C VAL A 64 0.65 -16.03 -12.52
N GLU A 65 0.92 -16.00 -11.21
CA GLU A 65 1.71 -14.96 -10.54
C GLU A 65 2.80 -15.64 -9.70
N ARG A 66 4.06 -15.22 -9.88
CA ARG A 66 5.20 -15.86 -9.20
C ARG A 66 5.15 -15.70 -7.68
N ASP A 67 4.74 -14.53 -7.21
CA ASP A 67 4.64 -14.18 -5.80
C ASP A 67 3.15 -14.11 -5.41
N ASP A 68 2.72 -13.17 -4.57
CA ASP A 68 1.28 -12.94 -4.32
C ASP A 68 0.67 -11.95 -5.31
N PHE A 69 -0.65 -11.99 -5.48
CA PHE A 69 -1.35 -10.99 -6.29
C PHE A 69 -1.04 -9.57 -5.79
N SER A 70 -0.66 -8.68 -6.70
CA SER A 70 -0.21 -7.31 -6.38
C SER A 70 1.14 -7.18 -5.67
N SER A 71 1.95 -8.24 -5.51
CA SER A 71 3.25 -8.20 -4.83
C SER A 71 4.22 -7.14 -5.37
N GLY A 72 4.24 -6.94 -6.69
CA GLY A 72 5.09 -5.96 -7.37
C GLY A 72 4.57 -4.52 -7.32
N THR A 73 4.75 -3.77 -8.40
CA THR A 73 4.43 -2.33 -8.50
C THR A 73 2.98 -1.99 -8.14
N SER A 74 2.04 -2.90 -8.39
CA SER A 74 0.61 -2.67 -8.18
C SER A 74 0.16 -2.54 -6.71
N SER A 75 1.05 -2.75 -5.74
CA SER A 75 0.79 -2.46 -4.31
C SER A 75 1.62 -1.32 -3.72
N ARG A 76 2.40 -0.64 -4.58
CA ARG A 76 3.44 0.33 -4.19
C ARG A 76 3.23 1.69 -4.85
N SER A 77 1.99 1.99 -5.23
CA SER A 77 1.64 3.26 -5.87
C SER A 77 1.43 4.39 -4.87
N THR A 78 1.23 5.61 -5.36
CA THR A 78 0.76 6.76 -4.57
C THR A 78 -0.68 6.60 -4.05
N LYS A 79 -1.37 5.49 -4.39
CA LYS A 79 -2.76 5.23 -4.02
C LYS A 79 -3.76 6.22 -4.63
N LEU A 80 -3.41 6.83 -5.77
CA LEU A 80 -4.26 7.77 -6.49
C LEU A 80 -4.67 7.23 -7.86
N ILE A 81 -5.94 7.45 -8.19
CA ILE A 81 -6.52 7.27 -9.50
C ILE A 81 -6.57 8.64 -10.16
N HIS A 82 -5.43 9.05 -10.72
CA HIS A 82 -5.27 10.37 -11.32
C HIS A 82 -5.93 10.45 -12.69
N GLY A 83 -6.66 11.55 -12.95
CA GLY A 83 -7.13 11.87 -14.29
C GLY A 83 -6.20 12.81 -15.09
N GLY A 84 -5.02 13.17 -14.56
CA GLY A 84 -3.94 13.74 -15.39
C GLY A 84 -3.94 15.26 -15.64
N VAL A 85 -4.25 16.09 -14.63
CA VAL A 85 -4.28 17.57 -14.74
C VAL A 85 -3.05 18.17 -15.45
N ARG A 86 -1.83 17.73 -15.09
CA ARG A 86 -0.58 18.20 -15.70
C ARG A 86 -0.46 17.84 -17.19
N TYR A 87 -1.00 16.70 -17.60
CA TYR A 87 -1.01 16.31 -19.00
C TYR A 87 -1.95 17.19 -19.81
N LEU A 88 -3.09 17.59 -19.23
CA LEU A 88 -4.00 18.53 -19.89
C LEU A 88 -3.31 19.88 -20.14
N GLN A 89 -2.56 20.40 -19.17
CA GLN A 89 -1.77 21.61 -19.36
C GLN A 89 -0.80 21.49 -20.53
N LYS A 90 -0.03 20.38 -20.61
CA LYS A 90 0.88 20.14 -21.74
C LYS A 90 0.14 19.97 -23.06
N ALA A 91 -0.99 19.26 -23.07
CA ALA A 91 -1.82 19.03 -24.25
C ALA A 91 -2.30 20.35 -24.86
N ILE A 92 -2.79 21.27 -24.04
CA ILE A 92 -3.25 22.58 -24.50
C ILE A 92 -2.08 23.44 -24.95
N MET A 93 -1.01 23.52 -24.14
CA MET A 93 0.14 24.38 -24.45
C MET A 93 0.91 23.93 -25.70
N LYS A 94 0.90 22.64 -26.00
CA LYS A 94 1.63 22.05 -27.14
C LYS A 94 0.72 21.57 -28.28
N LEU A 95 -0.60 21.78 -28.19
CA LEU A 95 -1.59 21.27 -29.13
C LEU A 95 -1.46 19.76 -29.39
N ASP A 96 -1.18 19.01 -28.33
CA ASP A 96 -0.90 17.57 -28.38
C ASP A 96 -2.21 16.76 -28.17
N ILE A 97 -2.75 16.27 -29.29
CA ILE A 97 -4.01 15.52 -29.34
C ILE A 97 -3.88 14.17 -28.61
N GLU A 98 -2.71 13.54 -28.63
CA GLU A 98 -2.51 12.26 -27.96
C GLU A 98 -2.57 12.43 -26.44
N GLN A 99 -1.89 13.45 -25.91
CA GLN A 99 -1.98 13.79 -24.49
C GLN A 99 -3.42 14.14 -24.08
N TYR A 100 -4.19 14.81 -24.95
CA TYR A 100 -5.60 15.08 -24.68
C TYR A 100 -6.45 13.80 -24.61
N ARG A 101 -6.25 12.85 -25.54
CA ARG A 101 -6.92 11.54 -25.52
C ARG A 101 -6.60 10.75 -24.25
N MET A 102 -5.33 10.74 -23.84
CA MET A 102 -4.91 10.12 -22.58
C MET A 102 -5.63 10.70 -21.36
N VAL A 103 -5.81 12.01 -21.30
CA VAL A 103 -6.55 12.67 -20.21
C VAL A 103 -8.00 12.22 -20.21
N LYS A 104 -8.66 12.21 -21.38
CA LYS A 104 -10.05 11.75 -21.53
C LYS A 104 -10.23 10.30 -21.09
N GLU A 105 -9.32 9.43 -21.50
CA GLU A 105 -9.30 8.01 -21.12
C GLU A 105 -9.12 7.85 -19.61
N ALA A 106 -8.10 8.49 -19.02
CA ALA A 106 -7.87 8.43 -17.58
C ALA A 106 -9.07 8.95 -16.76
N LEU A 107 -9.75 9.99 -17.25
CA LEU A 107 -10.97 10.52 -16.62
C LEU A 107 -12.14 9.53 -16.67
N HIS A 108 -12.31 8.83 -17.80
CA HIS A 108 -13.32 7.79 -17.95
C HIS A 108 -13.03 6.58 -17.05
N GLU A 109 -11.80 6.08 -17.06
CA GLU A 109 -11.39 4.94 -16.24
C GLU A 109 -11.45 5.26 -14.75
N ARG A 110 -11.13 6.50 -14.35
CA ARG A 110 -11.31 6.97 -12.97
C ARG A 110 -12.77 6.89 -12.53
N ALA A 111 -13.69 7.36 -13.37
CA ALA A 111 -15.12 7.27 -13.07
C ALA A 111 -15.58 5.80 -12.97
N ASN A 112 -15.13 4.95 -13.89
CA ASN A 112 -15.45 3.52 -13.89
C ASN A 112 -14.97 2.83 -12.60
N LEU A 113 -13.72 3.05 -12.21
CA LEU A 113 -13.13 2.48 -10.98
C LEU A 113 -13.94 2.81 -9.71
N LEU A 114 -14.36 4.07 -9.58
CA LEU A 114 -15.17 4.54 -8.45
C LEU A 114 -16.57 3.92 -8.45
N GLU A 115 -17.09 3.54 -9.61
CA GLU A 115 -18.40 2.90 -9.75
C GLU A 115 -18.35 1.40 -9.48
N ILE A 116 -17.36 0.68 -10.02
CA ILE A 116 -17.30 -0.79 -9.92
C ILE A 116 -16.79 -1.30 -8.57
N ALA A 117 -16.08 -0.46 -7.82
CA ALA A 117 -15.52 -0.81 -6.51
C ALA A 117 -15.61 0.38 -5.53
N PRO A 118 -16.85 0.78 -5.16
CA PRO A 118 -17.09 1.98 -4.36
C PRO A 118 -16.62 1.85 -2.89
N HIS A 119 -16.36 0.62 -2.43
CA HIS A 119 -15.77 0.35 -1.12
C HIS A 119 -14.25 0.58 -1.13
N LEU A 120 -13.56 0.26 -2.23
CA LEU A 120 -12.09 0.35 -2.35
C LEU A 120 -11.60 1.66 -2.94
N SER A 121 -12.50 2.53 -3.42
CA SER A 121 -12.14 3.79 -4.03
C SER A 121 -13.15 4.89 -3.73
N ALA A 122 -12.65 6.12 -3.63
CA ALA A 122 -13.46 7.28 -3.32
C ALA A 122 -12.87 8.56 -3.96
N PRO A 123 -13.69 9.59 -4.19
CA PRO A 123 -13.19 10.92 -4.54
C PRO A 123 -12.39 11.53 -3.39
N LEU A 124 -11.20 12.05 -3.70
CA LEU A 124 -10.35 12.77 -2.78
C LEU A 124 -10.23 14.24 -3.23
N PRO A 125 -10.65 15.22 -2.41
CA PRO A 125 -10.30 16.61 -2.65
C PRO A 125 -8.81 16.81 -2.40
N ILE A 126 -8.15 17.51 -3.33
CA ILE A 126 -6.73 17.84 -3.26
C ILE A 126 -6.60 19.35 -3.29
N MET A 127 -6.03 19.91 -2.23
CA MET A 127 -5.75 21.33 -2.08
C MET A 127 -4.41 21.69 -2.73
N LEU A 128 -4.42 22.71 -3.58
CA LEU A 128 -3.25 23.39 -4.13
C LEU A 128 -3.10 24.76 -3.45
N PRO A 129 -2.20 24.91 -2.46
CA PRO A 129 -1.93 26.21 -1.84
C PRO A 129 -1.23 27.16 -2.82
N VAL A 130 -1.57 28.45 -2.77
CA VAL A 130 -1.06 29.47 -3.71
C VAL A 130 -0.40 30.62 -2.96
N TYR A 131 0.88 30.86 -3.25
CA TYR A 131 1.73 31.84 -2.56
C TYR A 131 2.06 33.10 -3.40
N LYS A 132 1.65 33.14 -4.68
CA LYS A 132 1.76 34.32 -5.54
C LYS A 132 0.39 34.71 -6.07
N TRP A 133 0.03 35.99 -5.98
CA TRP A 133 -1.32 36.44 -6.29
C TRP A 133 -1.76 36.13 -7.74
N TRP A 134 -0.85 36.23 -8.71
CA TRP A 134 -1.13 35.96 -10.12
C TRP A 134 -1.30 34.46 -10.44
N GLN A 135 -0.76 33.58 -9.61
CA GLN A 135 -0.89 32.13 -9.79
C GLN A 135 -2.32 31.66 -9.50
N LEU A 136 -3.06 32.36 -8.65
CA LEU A 136 -4.41 31.99 -8.29
C LEU A 136 -5.37 32.01 -9.50
N PRO A 137 -5.51 33.10 -10.27
CA PRO A 137 -6.33 33.08 -11.48
C PRO A 137 -5.79 32.11 -12.54
N TYR A 138 -4.47 31.96 -12.66
CA TYR A 138 -3.85 31.02 -13.61
C TYR A 138 -4.24 29.57 -13.34
N TYR A 139 -4.02 29.08 -12.11
CA TYR A 139 -4.38 27.73 -11.73
C TYR A 139 -5.90 27.52 -11.72
N TRP A 140 -6.68 28.54 -11.34
CA TRP A 140 -8.14 28.46 -11.37
C TRP A 140 -8.68 28.19 -12.77
N VAL A 141 -8.19 28.92 -13.78
CA VAL A 141 -8.56 28.68 -15.18
C VAL A 141 -8.14 27.28 -15.63
N GLY A 142 -6.92 26.84 -15.31
CA GLY A 142 -6.44 25.51 -15.66
C GLY A 142 -7.28 24.38 -15.07
N ILE A 143 -7.62 24.47 -13.78
CA ILE A 143 -8.46 23.48 -13.10
C ILE A 143 -9.92 23.54 -13.58
N LYS A 144 -10.46 24.72 -13.89
CA LYS A 144 -11.81 24.79 -14.48
C LYS A 144 -11.89 24.19 -15.88
N LEU A 145 -10.83 24.36 -16.67
CA LEU A 145 -10.71 23.68 -17.96
C LEU A 145 -10.61 22.17 -17.79
N TYR A 146 -9.95 21.70 -16.72
CA TYR A 146 -9.95 20.29 -16.36
C TYR A 146 -11.35 19.76 -16.00
N ASP A 147 -12.12 20.49 -15.18
CA ASP A 147 -13.53 20.16 -14.90
C ASP A 147 -14.37 20.07 -16.20
N LEU A 148 -14.16 21.03 -17.12
CA LEU A 148 -14.85 21.07 -18.40
C LEU A 148 -14.52 19.86 -19.28
N VAL A 149 -13.24 19.48 -19.36
CA VAL A 149 -12.79 18.31 -20.12
C VAL A 149 -13.32 17.01 -19.51
N ALA A 150 -13.41 16.94 -18.18
CA ALA A 150 -14.02 15.82 -17.46
C ALA A 150 -15.51 15.66 -17.78
N GLY A 151 -16.26 16.75 -17.95
CA GLY A 151 -17.66 16.70 -18.34
C GLY A 151 -18.49 15.85 -17.37
N SER A 152 -19.19 14.83 -17.88
CA SER A 152 -19.97 13.88 -17.05
C SER A 152 -19.12 13.00 -16.13
N ASN A 153 -17.82 12.90 -16.37
CA ASN A 153 -16.86 12.14 -15.54
C ASN A 153 -16.20 13.03 -14.47
N CYS A 154 -16.68 14.27 -14.31
CA CYS A 154 -16.25 15.16 -13.23
C CYS A 154 -16.86 14.67 -11.91
N LEU A 155 -16.01 14.34 -10.93
CA LEU A 155 -16.46 13.80 -9.64
C LEU A 155 -17.22 14.86 -8.83
N LYS A 156 -16.61 16.04 -8.67
CA LYS A 156 -17.16 17.21 -8.01
C LYS A 156 -16.49 18.45 -8.62
N SER A 157 -17.22 19.57 -8.68
CA SER A 157 -16.66 20.80 -9.23
C SER A 157 -15.58 21.37 -8.33
N SER A 158 -14.49 21.84 -8.94
CA SER A 158 -13.42 22.55 -8.25
C SER A 158 -13.88 23.90 -7.66
N TYR A 159 -13.22 24.35 -6.60
CA TYR A 159 -13.53 25.62 -5.94
C TYR A 159 -12.28 26.31 -5.39
N VAL A 160 -12.39 27.62 -5.15
CA VAL A 160 -11.34 28.44 -4.53
C VAL A 160 -11.62 28.58 -3.04
N LEU A 161 -10.57 28.49 -2.23
CA LEU A 161 -10.58 28.81 -0.81
C LEU A 161 -9.80 30.11 -0.57
N SER A 162 -10.37 30.98 0.26
CA SER A 162 -9.62 32.12 0.81
C SER A 162 -8.47 31.64 1.69
N LYS A 163 -7.49 32.51 1.95
CA LYS A 163 -6.42 32.25 2.92
C LYS A 163 -6.96 31.72 4.26
N SER A 164 -7.98 32.37 4.81
CA SER A 164 -8.57 31.99 6.10
C SER A 164 -9.17 30.58 6.08
N ARG A 165 -9.93 30.23 5.02
CA ARG A 165 -10.51 28.89 4.88
C ARG A 165 -9.47 27.83 4.58
N ALA A 166 -8.42 28.15 3.82
CA ALA A 166 -7.32 27.23 3.59
C ALA A 166 -6.61 26.86 4.91
N LEU A 167 -6.36 27.85 5.78
CA LEU A 167 -5.78 27.65 7.11
C LEU A 167 -6.75 26.98 8.10
N GLU A 168 -8.06 27.13 7.93
CA GLU A 168 -9.05 26.40 8.73
C GLU A 168 -9.01 24.90 8.41
N HIS A 169 -8.90 24.54 7.13
CA HIS A 169 -8.78 23.15 6.70
C HIS A 169 -7.40 22.56 6.97
N PHE A 170 -6.33 23.31 6.74
CA PHE A 170 -4.94 22.91 6.98
C PHE A 170 -4.22 23.95 7.86
N PRO A 171 -4.35 23.87 9.20
CA PRO A 171 -3.75 24.84 10.11
C PRO A 171 -2.23 24.91 10.06
N MET A 172 -1.60 23.80 9.64
CA MET A 172 -0.16 23.65 9.55
C MET A 172 0.45 24.23 8.28
N LEU A 173 -0.36 24.72 7.32
CA LEU A 173 0.19 25.37 6.12
C LEU A 173 1.06 26.56 6.48
N GLN A 174 2.15 26.76 5.72
CA GLN A 174 2.93 27.98 5.82
C GLN A 174 2.03 29.22 5.56
N LYS A 175 1.89 30.06 6.58
CA LYS A 175 0.96 31.21 6.60
C LYS A 175 1.49 32.42 5.82
N ASP A 176 2.81 32.53 5.75
CA ASP A 176 3.50 33.64 5.11
C ASP A 176 3.32 33.58 3.61
N LYS A 177 2.97 34.72 3.00
CA LYS A 177 2.71 34.88 1.55
C LYS A 177 1.55 34.03 0.98
N LEU A 178 0.90 33.17 1.77
CA LEU A 178 -0.28 32.43 1.34
C LEU A 178 -1.39 33.41 0.93
N VAL A 179 -1.85 33.30 -0.31
CA VAL A 179 -2.91 34.12 -0.90
C VAL A 179 -4.26 33.42 -0.77
N GLY A 180 -4.28 32.11 -0.99
CA GLY A 180 -5.47 31.26 -0.97
C GLY A 180 -5.11 29.86 -1.43
N ALA A 181 -6.12 29.06 -1.75
CA ALA A 181 -5.92 27.72 -2.30
C ALA A 181 -6.98 27.37 -3.35
N ILE A 182 -6.67 26.41 -4.21
CA ILE A 182 -7.62 25.82 -5.16
C ILE A 182 -7.80 24.36 -4.79
N VAL A 183 -9.05 23.91 -4.73
CA VAL A 183 -9.37 22.50 -4.48
C VAL A 183 -9.95 21.90 -5.73
N TYR A 184 -9.36 20.78 -6.16
CA TYR A 184 -9.89 19.94 -7.24
C TYR A 184 -10.06 18.51 -6.72
N TYR A 185 -10.73 17.65 -7.51
CA TYR A 185 -11.02 16.27 -7.11
C TYR A 185 -10.34 15.27 -8.04
N ASP A 186 -9.65 14.32 -7.42
CA ASP A 186 -9.13 13.10 -8.05
C ASP A 186 -9.71 11.86 -7.34
N GLY A 187 -9.36 10.65 -7.81
CA GLY A 187 -9.72 9.42 -7.12
C GLY A 187 -8.61 8.94 -6.20
N GLN A 188 -8.96 8.32 -5.08
CA GLN A 188 -8.05 7.55 -4.23
C GLN A 188 -8.55 6.12 -4.12
N HIS A 189 -7.64 5.17 -3.92
CA HIS A 189 -7.99 3.75 -3.78
C HIS A 189 -7.07 2.98 -2.82
N ASN A 190 -7.44 1.74 -2.54
CA ASN A 190 -6.51 0.72 -2.04
C ASN A 190 -6.03 -0.14 -3.22
N ASP A 191 -4.81 0.12 -3.70
CA ASP A 191 -4.25 -0.50 -4.90
C ASP A 191 -4.14 -2.03 -4.83
N ALA A 192 -3.64 -2.57 -3.71
CA ALA A 192 -3.51 -4.01 -3.50
C ALA A 192 -4.86 -4.71 -3.35
N ARG A 193 -5.77 -4.18 -2.52
CA ARG A 193 -7.11 -4.76 -2.37
C ARG A 193 -7.89 -4.70 -3.68
N MET A 194 -7.74 -3.63 -4.47
CA MET A 194 -8.41 -3.55 -5.75
C MET A 194 -7.84 -4.56 -6.76
N ASN A 195 -6.52 -4.69 -6.88
CA ASN A 195 -5.96 -5.73 -7.75
C ASN A 195 -6.39 -7.14 -7.34
N LEU A 196 -6.41 -7.42 -6.03
CA LEU A 196 -6.92 -8.69 -5.50
C LEU A 196 -8.41 -8.88 -5.85
N ALA A 197 -9.24 -7.84 -5.70
CA ALA A 197 -10.65 -7.91 -6.09
C ALA A 197 -10.81 -8.18 -7.59
N ILE A 198 -9.95 -7.63 -8.46
CA ILE A 198 -9.93 -7.93 -9.91
C ILE A 198 -9.62 -9.42 -10.16
N ALA A 199 -8.54 -9.93 -9.56
CA ALA A 199 -8.12 -11.32 -9.71
C ALA A 199 -9.16 -12.32 -9.16
N LEU A 200 -9.75 -12.04 -8.00
CA LEU A 200 -10.81 -12.87 -7.40
C LEU A 200 -12.11 -12.79 -8.21
N THR A 201 -12.44 -11.63 -8.78
CA THR A 201 -13.58 -11.50 -9.70
C THR A 201 -13.35 -12.36 -10.94
N ALA A 202 -12.14 -12.35 -11.53
CA ALA A 202 -11.81 -13.23 -12.65
C ALA A 202 -11.98 -14.72 -12.29
N ALA A 203 -11.51 -15.12 -11.10
CA ALA A 203 -11.69 -16.48 -10.59
C ALA A 203 -13.17 -16.87 -10.44
N ARG A 204 -14.02 -15.94 -9.98
CA ARG A 204 -15.48 -16.17 -9.85
C ARG A 204 -16.18 -16.31 -11.20
N TYR A 205 -15.65 -15.69 -12.25
CA TYR A 205 -16.08 -15.88 -13.64
C TYR A 205 -15.49 -17.14 -14.29
N GLY A 206 -14.65 -17.91 -13.59
CA GLY A 206 -14.14 -19.20 -14.04
C GLY A 206 -12.71 -19.17 -14.60
N ALA A 207 -11.98 -18.06 -14.45
CA ALA A 207 -10.55 -18.04 -14.78
C ALA A 207 -9.77 -18.90 -13.78
N ALA A 208 -8.82 -19.69 -14.29
CA ALA A 208 -7.91 -20.45 -13.45
C ALA A 208 -6.79 -19.51 -12.93
N THR A 209 -6.91 -19.00 -11.70
CA THR A 209 -5.96 -18.01 -11.16
C THR A 209 -5.15 -18.58 -10.00
N ALA A 210 -3.82 -18.48 -10.08
CA ALA A 210 -2.93 -18.98 -9.03
C ALA A 210 -1.76 -18.02 -8.76
N ASN A 211 -1.65 -17.58 -7.51
CA ASN A 211 -0.44 -16.96 -6.98
C ASN A 211 0.56 -18.05 -6.55
N TYR A 212 1.82 -17.66 -6.38
CA TYR A 212 2.95 -18.54 -6.12
C TYR A 212 3.18 -19.60 -7.23
N MET A 213 2.91 -19.23 -8.48
CA MET A 213 3.16 -20.00 -9.69
C MET A 213 4.12 -19.26 -10.61
N GLU A 214 5.40 -19.64 -10.56
CA GLU A 214 6.46 -19.05 -11.38
C GLU A 214 6.47 -19.64 -12.79
N VAL A 215 6.54 -18.81 -13.83
CA VAL A 215 6.88 -19.27 -15.18
C VAL A 215 8.39 -19.40 -15.31
N VAL A 216 8.87 -20.62 -15.50
CA VAL A 216 10.31 -20.92 -15.63
C VAL A 216 10.78 -20.92 -17.08
N SER A 217 9.91 -21.30 -18.03
CA SER A 217 10.21 -21.28 -19.46
C SER A 217 8.95 -21.28 -20.31
N LEU A 218 9.03 -20.73 -21.52
CA LEU A 218 7.94 -20.77 -22.50
C LEU A 218 7.95 -22.10 -23.28
N LEU A 219 6.77 -22.68 -23.48
CA LEU A 219 6.60 -23.87 -24.31
C LEU A 219 6.44 -23.43 -25.76
N LYS A 220 7.21 -24.02 -26.66
CA LYS A 220 7.18 -23.69 -28.09
C LYS A 220 6.81 -24.90 -28.94
N LYS A 221 6.02 -24.66 -29.98
CA LYS A 221 5.61 -25.66 -30.96
C LYS A 221 5.91 -25.14 -32.36
N THR A 222 6.52 -25.98 -33.19
CA THR A 222 6.72 -25.68 -34.61
C THR A 222 5.45 -26.01 -35.37
N ASP A 223 4.95 -25.04 -36.13
CA ASP A 223 3.84 -25.24 -37.05
C ASP A 223 4.31 -26.15 -38.21
N PRO A 224 3.73 -27.35 -38.39
CA PRO A 224 4.14 -28.29 -39.44
C PRO A 224 3.94 -27.75 -40.85
N GLN A 225 3.01 -26.82 -41.08
CA GLN A 225 2.69 -26.29 -42.41
C GLN A 225 3.59 -25.11 -42.77
N THR A 226 3.91 -24.25 -41.81
CA THR A 226 4.66 -23.01 -42.07
C THR A 226 6.12 -23.07 -41.63
N GLY A 227 6.50 -24.09 -40.84
CA GLY A 227 7.82 -24.21 -40.22
C GLY A 227 8.10 -23.17 -39.12
N LYS A 228 7.13 -22.29 -38.83
CA LYS A 228 7.30 -21.22 -37.84
C LYS A 228 7.16 -21.76 -36.43
N VAL A 229 8.06 -21.34 -35.54
CA VAL A 229 7.99 -21.65 -34.11
C VAL A 229 7.02 -20.69 -33.44
N ARG A 230 6.05 -21.22 -32.70
CA ARG A 230 5.08 -20.42 -31.92
C ARG A 230 5.10 -20.78 -30.45
N VAL A 231 4.84 -19.80 -29.59
CA VAL A 231 4.59 -20.05 -28.17
C VAL A 231 3.23 -20.74 -28.02
N SER A 232 3.17 -21.73 -27.15
CA SER A 232 2.04 -22.66 -26.96
C SER A 232 1.70 -22.93 -25.48
N GLY A 233 2.26 -22.14 -24.57
CA GLY A 233 2.09 -22.27 -23.13
C GLY A 233 3.36 -21.93 -22.37
N ALA A 234 3.40 -22.34 -21.11
CA ALA A 234 4.56 -22.17 -20.23
C ALA A 234 4.72 -23.35 -19.29
N ARG A 235 5.98 -23.67 -18.94
CA ARG A 235 6.27 -24.50 -17.78
C ARG A 235 6.18 -23.63 -16.53
N CYS A 236 5.37 -24.08 -15.59
CA CYS A 236 5.10 -23.35 -14.35
C CYS A 236 5.59 -24.17 -13.16
N LYS A 237 6.13 -23.48 -12.14
CA LYS A 237 6.58 -24.05 -10.87
C LYS A 237 5.76 -23.48 -9.73
N ASP A 238 5.13 -24.33 -8.94
CA ASP A 238 4.55 -23.93 -7.66
C ASP A 238 5.70 -23.67 -6.69
N VAL A 239 5.95 -22.41 -6.33
CA VAL A 239 7.11 -22.07 -5.50
C VAL A 239 6.92 -22.49 -4.04
N LEU A 240 5.68 -22.82 -3.63
CA LEU A 240 5.41 -23.33 -2.28
C LEU A 240 5.75 -24.82 -2.14
N THR A 241 5.52 -25.62 -3.19
CA THR A 241 5.70 -27.08 -3.16
C THR A 241 6.91 -27.56 -3.96
N GLY A 242 7.43 -26.73 -4.86
CA GLY A 242 8.48 -27.07 -5.82
C GLY A 242 8.00 -27.88 -7.02
N GLN A 243 6.71 -28.24 -7.10
CA GLN A 243 6.18 -29.03 -8.21
C GLN A 243 6.15 -28.22 -9.50
N GLU A 244 6.60 -28.85 -10.61
CA GLU A 244 6.55 -28.26 -11.94
C GLU A 244 5.56 -28.99 -12.85
N PHE A 245 4.83 -28.23 -13.66
CA PHE A 245 3.94 -28.77 -14.69
C PHE A 245 3.75 -27.78 -15.85
N ASP A 246 3.28 -28.30 -16.98
CA ASP A 246 3.07 -27.51 -18.19
C ASP A 246 1.64 -26.96 -18.23
N VAL A 247 1.48 -25.65 -18.46
CA VAL A 247 0.20 -25.01 -18.73
C VAL A 247 0.17 -24.64 -20.21
N ARG A 248 -0.65 -25.34 -21.00
CA ARG A 248 -0.78 -25.14 -22.45
C ARG A 248 -1.81 -24.08 -22.76
N ALA A 249 -1.51 -23.19 -23.71
CA ALA A 249 -2.43 -22.16 -24.16
C ALA A 249 -2.22 -21.79 -25.62
N LYS A 250 -3.31 -21.38 -26.30
CA LYS A 250 -3.26 -20.88 -27.68
C LYS A 250 -2.53 -19.54 -27.77
N CYS A 251 -2.72 -18.68 -26.78
CA CYS A 251 -2.06 -17.39 -26.65
C CYS A 251 -1.43 -17.24 -25.25
N VAL A 252 -0.21 -16.70 -25.21
CA VAL A 252 0.45 -16.32 -23.96
C VAL A 252 0.63 -14.80 -23.92
N ILE A 253 0.24 -14.19 -22.80
CA ILE A 253 0.34 -12.76 -22.53
C ILE A 253 1.35 -12.54 -21.40
N ASN A 254 2.40 -11.78 -21.69
CA ASN A 254 3.36 -11.27 -20.72
C ASN A 254 2.88 -9.92 -20.17
N ALA A 255 2.46 -9.90 -18.91
CA ALA A 255 2.00 -8.72 -18.17
C ALA A 255 2.81 -8.53 -16.87
N THR A 256 4.12 -8.78 -16.93
CA THR A 256 5.00 -8.87 -15.75
C THR A 256 5.59 -7.53 -15.28
N GLY A 257 5.04 -6.40 -15.72
CA GLY A 257 5.42 -5.06 -15.25
C GLY A 257 6.92 -4.79 -15.45
N PRO A 258 7.67 -4.41 -14.40
CA PRO A 258 9.13 -4.21 -14.51
C PRO A 258 9.91 -5.44 -14.99
N PHE A 259 9.36 -6.65 -14.82
CA PHE A 259 10.00 -7.90 -15.23
C PHE A 259 9.70 -8.29 -16.69
N THR A 260 9.04 -7.41 -17.45
CA THR A 260 8.62 -7.64 -18.84
C THR A 260 9.74 -8.24 -19.69
N ASP A 261 10.94 -7.67 -19.63
CA ASP A 261 12.06 -8.13 -20.46
C ASP A 261 12.60 -9.51 -20.06
N SER A 262 12.37 -9.95 -18.82
CA SER A 262 12.78 -11.30 -18.38
C SER A 262 11.99 -12.37 -19.14
N VAL A 263 10.68 -12.17 -19.32
CA VAL A 263 9.83 -13.10 -20.08
C VAL A 263 10.03 -12.94 -21.58
N ARG A 264 10.25 -11.72 -22.09
CA ARG A 264 10.60 -11.52 -23.52
C ARG A 264 11.88 -12.27 -23.90
N LYS A 265 12.88 -12.26 -23.01
CA LYS A 265 14.14 -13.00 -23.20
C LYS A 265 14.01 -14.53 -23.10
N MET A 266 12.95 -15.03 -22.46
CA MET A 266 12.61 -16.47 -22.53
C MET A 266 12.10 -16.86 -23.92
N ASP A 267 11.48 -15.92 -24.64
CA ASP A 267 11.04 -16.13 -26.02
C ASP A 267 12.21 -15.94 -27.00
N ASP A 268 12.87 -14.78 -26.95
CA ASP A 268 14.01 -14.46 -27.79
C ASP A 268 15.14 -13.86 -26.96
N LYS A 269 16.27 -14.58 -26.87
CA LYS A 269 17.41 -14.17 -26.05
C LYS A 269 18.04 -12.86 -26.52
N ASP A 270 17.88 -12.54 -27.80
CA ASP A 270 18.46 -11.34 -28.43
C ASP A 270 17.48 -10.15 -28.42
N ALA A 271 16.29 -10.31 -27.80
CA ALA A 271 15.31 -9.23 -27.69
C ALA A 271 15.88 -8.01 -26.95
N ALA A 272 15.87 -6.86 -27.63
CA ALA A 272 16.27 -5.58 -27.04
C ALA A 272 15.32 -5.19 -25.89
N ALA A 273 15.90 -4.75 -24.76
CA ALA A 273 15.11 -4.35 -23.59
C ALA A 273 14.26 -3.12 -23.89
N ILE A 274 12.98 -3.17 -23.49
CA ILE A 274 12.04 -2.05 -23.66
C ILE A 274 11.71 -1.37 -22.32
N CYS A 275 11.94 -2.05 -21.19
CA CYS A 275 11.65 -1.48 -19.87
C CYS A 275 12.80 -0.60 -19.39
N GLN A 276 12.46 0.63 -19.01
CA GLN A 276 13.31 1.62 -18.37
C GLN A 276 12.85 1.78 -16.91
N PRO A 277 13.30 0.91 -15.99
CA PRO A 277 12.88 0.95 -14.59
C PRO A 277 13.28 2.26 -13.87
N SER A 278 12.35 2.80 -13.09
CA SER A 278 12.61 3.91 -12.16
C SER A 278 12.02 3.64 -10.78
N ALA A 279 12.81 3.80 -9.73
CA ALA A 279 12.37 3.68 -8.35
C ALA A 279 11.58 4.93 -7.92
N GLY A 280 10.53 4.72 -7.14
CA GLY A 280 9.78 5.75 -6.47
C GLY A 280 9.52 5.39 -5.03
N VAL A 281 9.95 6.26 -4.13
CA VAL A 281 9.78 6.10 -2.69
C VAL A 281 8.61 6.93 -2.19
N HIS A 282 7.93 6.40 -1.17
CA HIS A 282 6.95 7.09 -0.36
C HIS A 282 7.21 6.81 1.12
N ILE A 283 6.78 7.74 1.97
CA ILE A 283 6.76 7.58 3.43
C ILE A 283 5.34 7.68 3.95
N VAL A 284 5.08 7.02 5.07
CA VAL A 284 3.88 7.22 5.89
C VAL A 284 4.26 7.94 7.16
N MET A 285 3.47 8.95 7.51
CA MET A 285 3.58 9.74 8.72
C MET A 285 2.25 9.71 9.50
N PRO A 286 2.24 10.09 10.79
CA PRO A 286 1.03 10.25 11.56
C PRO A 286 -0.04 11.07 10.85
N GLY A 287 -1.30 10.68 11.04
CA GLY A 287 -2.44 11.32 10.39
C GLY A 287 -2.57 12.82 10.63
N TYR A 288 -1.99 13.36 11.70
CA TYR A 288 -2.03 14.80 11.95
C TYR A 288 -1.25 15.64 10.94
N TYR A 289 -0.44 15.06 10.04
CA TYR A 289 0.26 15.78 8.96
C TYR A 289 -0.63 16.10 7.76
N SER A 290 -1.86 15.56 7.69
CA SER A 290 -2.86 15.91 6.68
C SER A 290 -4.28 15.83 7.26
N PRO A 291 -5.21 16.73 6.91
CA PRO A 291 -6.62 16.59 7.28
C PRO A 291 -7.19 15.27 6.81
N GLU A 292 -8.08 14.68 7.61
CA GLU A 292 -8.61 13.32 7.39
C GLU A 292 -9.22 13.10 6.00
N SER A 293 -9.80 14.14 5.41
CA SER A 293 -10.59 14.03 4.19
C SER A 293 -10.06 14.86 3.02
N MET A 294 -8.87 15.46 3.13
CA MET A 294 -8.32 16.31 2.07
C MET A 294 -6.81 16.13 1.93
N GLY A 295 -6.36 15.87 0.69
CA GLY A 295 -4.95 15.84 0.35
C GLY A 295 -4.40 17.23 0.03
N LEU A 296 -3.09 17.35 -0.02
CA LEU A 296 -2.37 18.54 -0.45
C LEU A 296 -1.41 18.19 -1.58
N LEU A 297 -1.31 19.10 -2.54
CA LEU A 297 -0.41 19.02 -3.69
C LEU A 297 0.63 20.13 -3.61
N ASP A 298 1.89 19.75 -3.56
CA ASP A 298 3.01 20.62 -3.89
C ASP A 298 3.28 20.55 -5.40
N PRO A 299 3.04 21.64 -6.15
CA PRO A 299 3.22 21.65 -7.60
C PRO A 299 4.67 21.85 -8.05
N ALA A 300 5.61 22.21 -7.16
CA ALA A 300 6.99 22.52 -7.51
C ALA A 300 7.92 22.40 -6.28
N THR A 301 8.46 21.20 -6.08
CA THR A 301 9.53 20.93 -5.10
C THR A 301 10.83 21.64 -5.48
N SER A 302 11.84 21.57 -4.61
CA SER A 302 13.18 22.16 -4.85
C SER A 302 13.84 21.79 -6.19
N ASP A 303 13.48 20.65 -6.77
CA ASP A 303 13.96 20.13 -8.05
C ASP A 303 12.90 20.11 -9.18
N GLY A 304 11.73 20.71 -8.94
CA GLY A 304 10.64 20.82 -9.92
C GLY A 304 9.72 19.60 -10.05
N ARG A 305 9.88 18.60 -9.17
CA ARG A 305 8.94 17.46 -9.01
C ARG A 305 7.67 17.87 -8.25
N VAL A 306 6.82 16.87 -8.00
CA VAL A 306 5.57 17.00 -7.24
C VAL A 306 5.64 16.10 -6.05
N ILE A 307 5.22 16.64 -4.92
CA ILE A 307 4.92 15.83 -3.75
C ILE A 307 3.44 15.97 -3.39
N PHE A 308 2.83 14.83 -3.12
CA PHE A 308 1.50 14.73 -2.58
C PHE A 308 1.58 14.41 -1.10
N PHE A 309 0.64 14.97 -0.34
CA PHE A 309 0.39 14.69 1.06
C PHE A 309 -1.05 14.20 1.13
N LEU A 310 -1.24 12.91 1.37
CA LEU A 310 -2.54 12.29 1.18
C LEU A 310 -2.99 11.61 2.46
N PRO A 311 -4.19 11.92 2.97
CA PRO A 311 -4.76 11.10 4.03
C PRO A 311 -5.04 9.71 3.46
N TRP A 312 -4.55 8.66 4.12
CA TRP A 312 -4.75 7.28 3.70
C TRP A 312 -4.81 6.37 4.93
N GLN A 313 -5.95 5.71 5.13
CA GLN A 313 -6.22 4.85 6.30
C GLN A 313 -5.81 5.51 7.63
N LYS A 314 -6.28 6.74 7.85
CA LYS A 314 -6.00 7.58 9.04
C LYS A 314 -4.54 8.01 9.25
N MET A 315 -3.66 7.70 8.30
CA MET A 315 -2.28 8.18 8.25
C MET A 315 -2.09 9.16 7.10
N THR A 316 -0.89 9.72 6.98
CA THR A 316 -0.51 10.61 5.87
C THR A 316 0.56 9.95 5.00
N ILE A 317 0.27 9.74 3.71
CA ILE A 317 1.29 9.39 2.72
C ILE A 317 1.94 10.67 2.21
N ALA A 318 3.28 10.71 2.20
CA ALA A 318 4.05 11.73 1.50
C ALA A 318 4.94 11.10 0.42
N GLY A 319 4.95 11.67 -0.78
CA GLY A 319 5.79 11.20 -1.88
C GLY A 319 5.46 11.87 -3.22
N THR A 320 6.28 11.67 -4.25
CA THR A 320 7.23 10.55 -4.41
C THR A 320 8.55 10.99 -5.04
N THR A 321 9.57 10.15 -4.92
CA THR A 321 10.84 10.29 -5.65
C THR A 321 10.78 9.61 -7.02
N ASP A 322 11.81 9.85 -7.84
CA ASP A 322 11.96 9.30 -9.19
C ASP A 322 13.44 9.20 -9.52
N THR A 323 13.99 7.99 -9.46
CA THR A 323 15.42 7.70 -9.66
C THR A 323 15.60 6.43 -10.48
N PRO A 324 16.41 6.44 -11.55
CA PRO A 324 16.75 5.23 -12.30
C PRO A 324 17.24 4.10 -11.38
N THR A 325 16.83 2.86 -11.65
CA THR A 325 17.14 1.71 -10.77
C THR A 325 17.21 0.42 -11.57
N ASP A 326 17.83 -0.62 -11.02
CA ASP A 326 17.75 -1.96 -11.59
C ASP A 326 16.46 -2.67 -11.18
N VAL A 327 15.98 -3.58 -12.03
CA VAL A 327 14.80 -4.40 -11.70
C VAL A 327 15.17 -5.39 -10.61
N THR A 328 14.48 -5.32 -9.48
CA THR A 328 14.62 -6.25 -8.35
C THR A 328 13.25 -6.65 -7.80
N PRO A 329 13.08 -7.92 -7.34
CA PRO A 329 11.87 -8.33 -6.64
C PRO A 329 11.71 -7.65 -5.27
N HIS A 330 12.79 -7.15 -4.69
CA HIS A 330 12.81 -6.54 -3.34
C HIS A 330 13.32 -5.10 -3.40
N PRO A 331 12.53 -4.14 -3.92
CA PRO A 331 12.92 -2.73 -3.94
C PRO A 331 12.90 -2.17 -2.51
N ILE A 332 14.00 -1.52 -2.14
CA ILE A 332 14.27 -0.99 -0.80
C ILE A 332 14.25 0.55 -0.86
N PRO A 333 13.53 1.24 0.03
CA PRO A 333 13.62 2.71 0.13
C PRO A 333 14.98 3.12 0.70
N SER A 334 15.63 4.11 0.08
CA SER A 334 16.89 4.65 0.58
C SER A 334 16.67 5.73 1.65
N GLU A 335 17.61 5.91 2.57
CA GLU A 335 17.57 7.03 3.52
C GLU A 335 17.67 8.40 2.83
N GLU A 336 18.36 8.48 1.71
CA GLU A 336 18.46 9.72 0.92
C GLU A 336 17.08 10.15 0.39
N ASP A 337 16.30 9.20 -0.15
CA ASP A 337 14.94 9.44 -0.61
C ASP A 337 14.00 9.84 0.54
N ILE A 338 14.11 9.15 1.69
CA ILE A 338 13.29 9.45 2.88
C ILE A 338 13.58 10.87 3.38
N ASN A 339 14.86 11.23 3.51
CA ASN A 339 15.26 12.57 3.95
C ASN A 339 14.90 13.66 2.93
N PHE A 340 14.96 13.35 1.63
CA PHE A 340 14.46 14.25 0.59
C PHE A 340 12.97 14.56 0.78
N ILE A 341 12.13 13.54 0.96
CA ILE A 341 10.69 13.74 1.16
C ILE A 341 10.43 14.54 2.45
N LEU A 342 11.12 14.22 3.55
CA LEU A 342 10.99 14.96 4.81
C LEU A 342 11.40 16.43 4.68
N ASN A 343 12.44 16.73 3.91
CA ASN A 343 12.87 18.11 3.66
C ASN A 343 11.81 18.90 2.88
N GLU A 344 11.20 18.30 1.86
CA GLU A 344 10.12 18.96 1.12
C GLU A 344 8.86 19.13 1.98
N VAL A 345 8.54 18.16 2.84
CA VAL A 345 7.46 18.27 3.84
C VAL A 345 7.67 19.50 4.74
N ARG A 346 8.90 19.72 5.25
CA ARG A 346 9.24 20.88 6.10
C ARG A 346 8.98 22.23 5.43
N ASN A 347 9.22 22.32 4.12
CA ASN A 347 9.09 23.58 3.40
C ASN A 347 7.62 24.07 3.30
N TYR A 348 6.66 23.15 3.39
CA TYR A 348 5.22 23.46 3.27
C TYR A 348 4.51 23.66 4.59
N LEU A 349 5.08 23.14 5.67
CA LEU A 349 4.51 23.26 6.99
C LEU A 349 5.02 24.53 7.68
N SER A 350 4.20 25.10 8.57
CA SER A 350 4.57 26.21 9.41
C SER A 350 5.74 25.82 10.31
N CYS A 351 6.61 26.77 10.65
CA CYS A 351 7.74 26.56 11.55
C CYS A 351 7.36 26.07 12.96
N ASP A 352 6.09 26.20 13.35
CA ASP A 352 5.54 25.68 14.61
C ASP A 352 5.42 24.13 14.60
N VAL A 353 5.50 23.50 13.41
CA VAL A 353 5.40 22.05 13.24
C VAL A 353 6.77 21.49 12.94
N GLU A 354 7.34 20.79 13.92
CA GLU A 354 8.60 20.06 13.72
C GLU A 354 8.33 18.76 12.94
N VAL A 355 9.06 18.55 11.85
CA VAL A 355 9.00 17.33 11.03
C VAL A 355 10.26 16.52 11.28
N ARG A 356 10.12 15.37 11.91
CA ARG A 356 11.21 14.53 12.40
C ARG A 356 11.27 13.24 11.59
N ARG A 357 12.46 12.64 11.54
CA ARG A 357 12.62 11.30 10.96
C ARG A 357 11.80 10.25 11.72
N GLY A 358 11.69 10.39 13.05
CA GLY A 358 10.93 9.49 13.91
C GLY A 358 9.43 9.48 13.62
N ASP A 359 8.91 10.51 12.93
CA ASP A 359 7.53 10.55 12.47
C ASP A 359 7.29 9.64 11.25
N VAL A 360 8.33 9.02 10.67
CA VAL A 360 8.14 8.06 9.57
C VAL A 360 7.80 6.69 10.12
N LEU A 361 6.55 6.30 9.97
CA LEU A 361 5.97 5.05 10.47
C LEU A 361 6.20 3.87 9.52
N ALA A 362 6.36 4.14 8.23
CA ALA A 362 6.73 3.18 7.20
C ALA A 362 7.29 3.92 6.00
N ALA A 363 8.13 3.26 5.21
CA ALA A 363 8.55 3.75 3.90
C ALA A 363 8.58 2.59 2.91
N TRP A 364 8.26 2.81 1.64
CA TRP A 364 8.37 1.76 0.64
C TRP A 364 8.90 2.32 -0.67
N SER A 365 9.57 1.45 -1.44
CA SER A 365 10.00 1.74 -2.80
C SER A 365 9.24 0.86 -3.79
N GLY A 366 8.77 1.43 -4.89
CA GLY A 366 8.18 0.71 -6.02
C GLY A 366 8.91 1.01 -7.32
N ILE A 367 8.98 0.03 -8.22
CA ILE A 367 9.64 0.19 -9.53
C ILE A 367 8.58 0.50 -10.60
N ARG A 368 8.67 1.65 -11.22
CA ARG A 368 7.83 2.08 -12.35
C ARG A 368 8.36 1.42 -13.63
N PRO A 369 7.52 0.65 -14.36
CA PRO A 369 7.92 0.09 -15.64
C PRO A 369 7.74 1.13 -16.75
N LEU A 370 8.63 2.13 -16.84
CA LEU A 370 8.60 3.05 -17.97
C LEU A 370 9.05 2.28 -19.23
N VAL A 371 8.59 2.68 -20.42
CA VAL A 371 8.82 1.88 -21.62
C VAL A 371 9.27 2.75 -22.78
N THR A 372 10.23 2.27 -23.56
CA THR A 372 10.54 2.80 -24.89
C THR A 372 9.77 2.00 -25.95
N ASP A 373 9.16 2.69 -26.90
CA ASP A 373 8.44 2.00 -27.98
C ASP A 373 9.45 1.42 -29.00
N PRO A 374 9.56 0.09 -29.15
CA PRO A 374 10.50 -0.53 -30.08
C PRO A 374 10.18 -0.22 -31.55
N LYS A 375 8.97 0.25 -31.87
CA LYS A 375 8.53 0.59 -33.23
C LYS A 375 8.66 2.09 -33.53
N SER A 376 9.01 2.91 -32.55
CA SER A 376 9.24 4.35 -32.74
C SER A 376 10.60 4.62 -33.36
N ALA A 377 10.66 5.60 -34.29
CA ALA A 377 11.91 6.08 -34.86
C ALA A 377 12.78 6.84 -33.83
N ASP A 378 12.19 7.32 -32.74
CA ASP A 378 12.86 8.00 -31.63
C ASP A 378 12.92 7.09 -30.39
N THR A 379 13.92 6.22 -30.37
CA THR A 379 14.15 5.21 -29.33
C THR A 379 14.61 5.80 -27.99
N GLN A 380 14.90 7.12 -27.92
CA GLN A 380 15.24 7.81 -26.68
C GLN A 380 14.02 8.39 -25.96
N SER A 381 12.88 8.52 -26.64
CA SER A 381 11.66 9.04 -26.04
C SER A 381 10.91 7.94 -25.29
N ILE A 382 10.82 8.07 -23.96
CA ILE A 382 10.01 7.18 -23.12
C ILE A 382 8.53 7.35 -23.51
N SER A 383 7.89 6.26 -23.94
CA SER A 383 6.46 6.20 -24.20
C SER A 383 5.70 6.49 -22.91
N ARG A 384 4.79 7.46 -22.97
CA ARG A 384 3.95 7.85 -21.83
C ARG A 384 2.69 7.00 -21.71
N ASN A 385 2.45 6.13 -22.69
CA ASN A 385 1.36 5.17 -22.76
C ASN A 385 1.87 3.76 -22.50
N HIS A 386 0.94 2.81 -22.48
CA HIS A 386 1.29 1.41 -22.62
C HIS A 386 1.68 1.07 -24.06
N VAL A 387 2.44 -0.01 -24.21
CA VAL A 387 2.81 -0.61 -25.50
C VAL A 387 2.33 -2.06 -25.51
N VAL A 388 1.64 -2.45 -26.57
CA VAL A 388 1.31 -3.85 -26.87
C VAL A 388 2.25 -4.32 -27.98
N ASP A 389 3.23 -5.14 -27.63
CA ASP A 389 4.18 -5.75 -28.56
C ASP A 389 3.82 -7.20 -28.85
N ILE A 390 4.05 -7.66 -30.08
CA ILE A 390 3.75 -9.01 -30.52
C ILE A 390 5.02 -9.57 -31.16
N SER A 391 5.59 -10.61 -30.56
CA SER A 391 6.80 -11.25 -31.09
C SER A 391 6.49 -12.11 -32.33
N GLU A 392 7.53 -12.49 -33.07
CA GLU A 392 7.38 -13.38 -34.23
C GLU A 392 6.81 -14.76 -33.87
N SER A 393 7.06 -15.22 -32.64
CA SER A 393 6.52 -16.49 -32.11
C SER A 393 5.07 -16.35 -31.60
N GLY A 394 4.51 -15.15 -31.61
CA GLY A 394 3.14 -14.85 -31.16
C GLY A 394 3.00 -14.57 -29.67
N LEU A 395 4.09 -14.38 -28.91
CA LEU A 395 4.00 -13.88 -27.54
C LEU A 395 3.49 -12.44 -27.56
N ILE A 396 2.46 -12.15 -26.74
CA ILE A 396 1.94 -10.80 -26.59
C ILE A 396 2.51 -10.20 -25.32
N THR A 397 3.10 -9.03 -25.40
CA THR A 397 3.64 -8.30 -24.25
C THR A 397 2.91 -6.99 -24.08
N ILE A 398 2.41 -6.75 -22.87
CA ILE A 398 1.88 -5.45 -22.45
C ILE A 398 2.84 -4.82 -21.44
N ALA A 399 3.39 -3.66 -21.80
CA ALA A 399 4.37 -2.95 -20.99
C ALA A 399 3.96 -1.49 -20.80
N GLY A 400 4.36 -0.88 -19.68
CA GLY A 400 4.09 0.53 -19.41
C GLY A 400 2.68 0.80 -18.88
N GLY A 401 2.16 1.99 -19.17
CA GLY A 401 0.85 2.42 -18.72
C GLY A 401 0.80 2.82 -17.24
N LYS A 402 -0.43 2.94 -16.71
CA LYS A 402 -0.71 3.41 -15.36
C LYS A 402 -1.76 2.53 -14.70
N TRP A 403 -1.77 2.55 -13.37
CA TRP A 403 -2.80 1.85 -12.62
C TRP A 403 -4.22 2.34 -13.00
N THR A 404 -4.42 3.65 -13.16
CA THR A 404 -5.73 4.22 -13.57
C THR A 404 -6.27 3.59 -14.86
N THR A 405 -5.42 3.25 -15.83
CA THR A 405 -5.83 2.78 -17.16
C THR A 405 -5.71 1.26 -17.31
N TYR A 406 -5.61 0.50 -16.20
CA TYR A 406 -5.37 -0.95 -16.26
C TYR A 406 -6.44 -1.69 -17.11
N ARG A 407 -7.71 -1.25 -17.06
CA ARG A 407 -8.82 -1.90 -17.76
C ARG A 407 -8.79 -1.64 -19.26
N SER A 408 -8.51 -0.40 -19.69
CA SER A 408 -8.35 -0.10 -21.13
C SER A 408 -7.12 -0.78 -21.69
N MET A 409 -6.01 -0.82 -20.94
CA MET A 409 -4.82 -1.60 -21.29
C MET A 409 -5.14 -3.09 -21.46
N ALA A 410 -5.94 -3.66 -20.56
CA ALA A 410 -6.39 -5.05 -20.66
C ALA A 410 -7.24 -5.27 -21.92
N GLU A 411 -8.20 -4.39 -22.18
CA GLU A 411 -9.04 -4.44 -23.37
C GLU A 411 -8.22 -4.41 -24.67
N ASP A 412 -7.25 -3.51 -24.79
CA ASP A 412 -6.34 -3.44 -25.93
C ASP A 412 -5.51 -4.73 -26.10
N THR A 413 -5.00 -5.25 -24.98
CA THR A 413 -4.17 -6.47 -24.98
C THR A 413 -4.98 -7.69 -25.42
N ILE A 414 -6.21 -7.85 -24.90
CA ILE A 414 -7.09 -8.96 -25.28
C ILE A 414 -7.60 -8.81 -26.71
N ASN A 415 -7.88 -7.59 -27.19
CA ASN A 415 -8.21 -7.33 -28.59
C ASN A 415 -7.05 -7.75 -29.52
N ALA A 416 -5.81 -7.43 -29.15
CA ALA A 416 -4.61 -7.87 -29.87
C ALA A 416 -4.45 -9.40 -29.84
N ALA A 417 -4.74 -10.05 -28.71
CA ALA A 417 -4.72 -11.50 -28.56
C ALA A 417 -5.74 -12.21 -29.46
N ILE A 418 -6.98 -11.73 -29.44
CA ILE A 418 -8.07 -12.25 -30.28
C ILE A 418 -7.70 -12.17 -31.76
N LYS A 419 -7.19 -11.01 -32.20
CA LYS A 419 -6.81 -10.80 -33.61
C LYS A 419 -5.62 -11.64 -34.04
N THR A 420 -4.57 -11.68 -33.22
CA THR A 420 -3.30 -12.36 -33.57
C THR A 420 -3.45 -13.88 -33.61
N HIS A 421 -4.22 -14.43 -32.66
CA HIS A 421 -4.40 -15.88 -32.50
C HIS A 421 -5.74 -16.39 -33.01
N ASN A 422 -6.53 -15.53 -33.67
CA ASN A 422 -7.84 -15.84 -34.24
C ASN A 422 -8.79 -16.53 -33.24
N LEU A 423 -8.81 -16.03 -32.00
CA LEU A 423 -9.64 -16.56 -30.93
C LEU A 423 -11.11 -16.15 -31.12
N LYS A 424 -12.05 -16.95 -30.61
CA LYS A 424 -13.48 -16.62 -30.64
C LYS A 424 -13.89 -16.02 -29.30
N ALA A 425 -14.24 -14.74 -29.29
CA ALA A 425 -14.59 -14.00 -28.08
C ALA A 425 -15.63 -12.92 -28.38
N GLY A 426 -16.41 -12.53 -27.37
CA GLY A 426 -17.30 -11.37 -27.42
C GLY A 426 -16.57 -10.02 -27.26
N PRO A 427 -17.31 -8.89 -27.34
CA PRO A 427 -16.77 -7.56 -26.99
C PRO A 427 -16.45 -7.47 -25.50
N SER A 428 -15.60 -6.50 -25.10
CA SER A 428 -15.31 -6.27 -23.67
C SER A 428 -16.58 -5.99 -22.88
N ARG A 429 -16.66 -6.58 -21.69
CA ARG A 429 -17.78 -6.41 -20.74
C ARG A 429 -17.36 -5.79 -19.41
N THR A 430 -16.14 -5.26 -19.34
CA THR A 430 -15.51 -4.85 -18.08
C THR A 430 -15.92 -3.46 -17.59
N VAL A 431 -16.45 -2.61 -18.47
CA VAL A 431 -16.97 -1.29 -18.10
C VAL A 431 -18.26 -1.46 -17.30
N GLY A 432 -18.30 -0.91 -16.08
CA GLY A 432 -19.43 -1.06 -15.16
C GLY A 432 -19.55 -2.45 -14.50
N LEU A 433 -18.56 -3.33 -14.69
CA LEU A 433 -18.55 -4.65 -14.08
C LEU A 433 -18.12 -4.55 -12.61
N PHE A 434 -19.08 -4.67 -11.69
CA PHE A 434 -18.80 -4.68 -10.25
C PHE A 434 -17.76 -5.73 -9.86
N LEU A 435 -16.75 -5.27 -9.13
CA LEU A 435 -15.76 -6.17 -8.52
C LEU A 435 -16.34 -6.79 -7.25
N GLN A 436 -15.75 -7.91 -6.82
CA GLN A 436 -16.05 -8.52 -5.53
C GLN A 436 -16.07 -7.48 -4.39
N GLY A 437 -17.11 -7.51 -3.56
CA GLY A 437 -17.32 -6.52 -2.49
C GLY A 437 -18.18 -5.33 -2.91
N GLY A 438 -18.30 -5.04 -4.22
CA GLY A 438 -18.85 -3.78 -4.71
C GLY A 438 -20.37 -3.69 -4.83
N LYS A 439 -21.08 -4.81 -5.05
CA LYS A 439 -22.47 -4.80 -5.55
C LYS A 439 -23.49 -4.29 -4.52
N ASP A 440 -23.41 -4.79 -3.29
CA ASP A 440 -24.36 -4.46 -2.22
C ASP A 440 -23.75 -3.52 -1.16
N TRP A 441 -22.72 -2.77 -1.53
CA TRP A 441 -22.06 -1.83 -0.63
C TRP A 441 -22.86 -0.52 -0.48
N SER A 442 -22.80 0.06 0.71
CA SER A 442 -23.26 1.42 0.96
C SER A 442 -22.40 2.13 2.01
N PRO A 443 -22.35 3.47 2.03
CA PRO A 443 -21.63 4.22 3.07
C PRO A 443 -22.13 3.95 4.49
N THR A 444 -23.34 3.41 4.65
CA THR A 444 -23.95 3.10 5.95
C THR A 444 -23.86 1.61 6.31
N LEU A 445 -23.23 0.78 5.49
CA LEU A 445 -23.09 -0.67 5.73
C LEU A 445 -22.46 -0.97 7.09
N TYR A 446 -21.49 -0.16 7.52
CA TYR A 446 -20.84 -0.32 8.83
C TYR A 446 -21.83 -0.26 10.00
N ILE A 447 -22.93 0.50 9.89
CA ILE A 447 -23.94 0.60 10.95
C ILE A 447 -24.57 -0.76 11.21
N ARG A 448 -24.84 -1.54 10.15
CA ARG A 448 -25.36 -2.91 10.29
C ARG A 448 -24.33 -3.84 10.92
N LEU A 449 -23.05 -3.73 10.56
CA LEU A 449 -21.99 -4.51 11.19
C LEU A 449 -21.93 -4.26 12.71
N VAL A 450 -22.08 -2.99 13.14
CA VAL A 450 -22.16 -2.63 14.55
C VAL A 450 -23.42 -3.21 15.21
N GLN A 451 -24.59 -3.01 14.59
CA GLN A 451 -25.89 -3.39 15.16
C GLN A 451 -26.09 -4.91 15.24
N ASP A 452 -25.70 -5.63 14.20
CA ASP A 452 -25.98 -7.07 14.06
C ASP A 452 -24.96 -7.94 14.78
N TYR A 453 -23.70 -7.50 14.88
CA TYR A 453 -22.60 -8.29 15.44
C TYR A 453 -22.01 -7.72 16.74
N GLY A 454 -22.25 -6.45 17.06
CA GLY A 454 -21.63 -5.78 18.21
C GLY A 454 -20.15 -5.47 17.99
N LEU A 455 -19.76 -5.18 16.73
CA LEU A 455 -18.43 -4.69 16.38
C LEU A 455 -18.25 -3.24 16.82
N GLU A 456 -17.00 -2.87 17.14
CA GLU A 456 -16.64 -1.48 17.34
C GLU A 456 -16.82 -0.66 16.06
N SER A 457 -17.28 0.59 16.16
CA SER A 457 -17.56 1.45 15.01
C SER A 457 -16.38 1.59 14.05
N GLU A 458 -15.16 1.73 14.58
CA GLU A 458 -13.95 1.87 13.76
C GLU A 458 -13.65 0.59 12.97
N VAL A 459 -13.71 -0.57 13.63
CA VAL A 459 -13.54 -1.88 12.99
C VAL A 459 -14.62 -2.10 11.93
N ALA A 460 -15.88 -1.79 12.23
CA ALA A 460 -16.97 -1.90 11.28
C ALA A 460 -16.78 -1.01 10.04
N GLN A 461 -16.31 0.22 10.21
CA GLN A 461 -16.00 1.12 9.09
C GLN A 461 -14.84 0.57 8.24
N HIS A 462 -13.78 0.08 8.88
CA HIS A 462 -12.67 -0.59 8.20
C HIS A 462 -13.13 -1.80 7.38
N LEU A 463 -13.90 -2.70 7.99
CA LEU A 463 -14.39 -3.90 7.29
C LEU A 463 -15.30 -3.52 6.11
N ALA A 464 -16.20 -2.56 6.29
CA ALA A 464 -17.07 -2.07 5.21
C ALA A 464 -16.29 -1.44 4.06
N ALA A 465 -15.21 -0.71 4.33
CA ALA A 465 -14.35 -0.12 3.31
C ALA A 465 -13.39 -1.14 2.66
N THR A 466 -13.00 -2.19 3.35
CA THR A 466 -11.99 -3.15 2.85
C THR A 466 -12.60 -4.35 2.12
N TYR A 467 -13.75 -4.83 2.58
CA TYR A 467 -14.40 -6.05 2.09
C TYR A 467 -15.76 -5.79 1.42
N GLY A 468 -16.30 -4.58 1.59
CA GLY A 468 -17.57 -4.22 0.97
C GLY A 468 -18.72 -5.10 1.47
N ASP A 469 -19.50 -5.66 0.55
CA ASP A 469 -20.56 -6.63 0.88
C ASP A 469 -20.05 -7.92 1.57
N LYS A 470 -18.75 -8.23 1.44
CA LYS A 470 -18.10 -9.36 2.11
C LYS A 470 -17.74 -9.10 3.57
N ALA A 471 -17.88 -7.88 4.06
CA ALA A 471 -17.61 -7.54 5.46
C ALA A 471 -18.46 -8.37 6.43
N PHE A 472 -19.69 -8.76 6.04
CA PHE A 472 -20.53 -9.65 6.84
C PHE A 472 -19.96 -11.06 6.98
N GLU A 473 -19.27 -11.57 5.96
CA GLU A 473 -18.61 -12.88 6.04
C GLU A 473 -17.42 -12.83 6.99
N VAL A 474 -16.66 -11.74 6.98
CA VAL A 474 -15.57 -11.49 7.95
C VAL A 474 -16.12 -11.37 9.38
N ALA A 475 -17.19 -10.58 9.57
CA ALA A 475 -17.81 -10.39 10.88
C ALA A 475 -18.34 -11.69 11.48
N LYS A 476 -18.88 -12.61 10.66
CA LYS A 476 -19.31 -13.94 11.10
C LYS A 476 -18.17 -14.83 11.60
N MET A 477 -16.94 -14.60 11.12
CA MET A 477 -15.74 -15.33 11.55
C MET A 477 -15.10 -14.72 12.81
N ALA A 478 -15.59 -13.55 13.27
CA ALA A 478 -15.02 -12.84 14.41
C ALA A 478 -15.30 -13.54 15.73
N SER A 479 -14.23 -13.75 16.52
CA SER A 479 -14.33 -14.28 17.88
C SER A 479 -14.93 -13.25 18.83
N VAL A 480 -15.63 -13.73 19.86
CA VAL A 480 -16.06 -12.91 21.01
C VAL A 480 -14.83 -12.39 21.76
N THR A 481 -14.91 -11.14 22.24
CA THR A 481 -13.79 -10.48 22.93
C THR A 481 -13.75 -10.76 24.43
N GLY A 482 -14.87 -11.22 25.01
CA GLY A 482 -15.06 -11.32 26.46
C GLY A 482 -15.32 -9.97 27.16
N LYS A 483 -15.39 -8.86 26.41
CA LYS A 483 -15.71 -7.52 26.92
C LYS A 483 -17.21 -7.24 26.80
N ARG A 484 -17.72 -6.29 27.60
CA ARG A 484 -19.09 -5.77 27.43
C ARG A 484 -19.27 -5.07 26.08
N TRP A 485 -18.22 -4.39 25.62
CA TRP A 485 -18.14 -3.75 24.32
C TRP A 485 -16.65 -3.61 23.92
N PRO A 486 -16.27 -3.80 22.65
CA PRO A 486 -17.06 -4.46 21.60
C PRO A 486 -17.31 -5.94 21.92
N ILE A 487 -18.42 -6.51 21.44
CA ILE A 487 -18.83 -7.90 21.76
C ILE A 487 -17.95 -8.91 20.99
N VAL A 488 -17.69 -8.62 19.72
CA VAL A 488 -16.87 -9.44 18.82
C VAL A 488 -15.79 -8.60 18.16
N GLY A 489 -14.77 -9.25 17.60
CA GLY A 489 -13.69 -8.59 16.87
C GLY A 489 -12.48 -8.32 17.76
N VAL A 490 -11.73 -9.39 18.06
CA VAL A 490 -10.42 -9.28 18.71
C VAL A 490 -9.45 -8.62 17.73
N ARG A 491 -8.93 -7.44 18.09
CA ARG A 491 -7.92 -6.71 17.30
C ARG A 491 -6.60 -7.48 17.30
N LEU A 492 -5.87 -7.43 16.18
CA LEU A 492 -4.51 -7.97 16.05
C LEU A 492 -3.48 -7.11 16.79
N VAL A 493 -3.74 -5.80 16.83
CA VAL A 493 -2.91 -4.77 17.50
C VAL A 493 -3.84 -3.64 17.94
N SER A 494 -3.60 -3.02 19.08
CA SER A 494 -4.57 -2.13 19.74
C SER A 494 -4.95 -0.89 18.92
N GLU A 495 -3.98 -0.28 18.25
CA GLU A 495 -4.09 1.04 17.61
C GLU A 495 -4.76 0.98 16.24
N PHE A 496 -4.88 -0.22 15.65
CA PHE A 496 -5.40 -0.40 14.30
C PHE A 496 -6.67 -1.25 14.27
N PRO A 497 -7.60 -1.00 13.34
CA PRO A 497 -8.90 -1.66 13.30
C PRO A 497 -8.86 -3.08 12.70
N TYR A 498 -7.68 -3.71 12.63
CA TYR A 498 -7.52 -5.04 12.04
C TYR A 498 -7.85 -6.12 13.07
N ILE A 499 -8.70 -7.08 12.70
CA ILE A 499 -9.13 -8.16 13.60
C ILE A 499 -8.63 -9.54 13.16
N GLU A 500 -8.53 -10.48 14.11
CA GLU A 500 -8.10 -11.86 13.84
C GLU A 500 -8.90 -12.56 12.73
N ALA A 501 -10.19 -12.22 12.59
CA ALA A 501 -11.08 -12.76 11.57
C ALA A 501 -10.60 -12.47 10.14
N GLU A 502 -9.93 -11.34 9.93
CA GLU A 502 -9.38 -10.95 8.64
C GLU A 502 -8.25 -11.88 8.21
N VAL A 503 -7.51 -12.49 9.15
CA VAL A 503 -6.48 -13.49 8.82
C VAL A 503 -7.10 -14.72 8.19
N LYS A 504 -8.18 -15.22 8.79
CA LYS A 504 -8.92 -16.38 8.26
C LYS A 504 -9.55 -16.08 6.90
N TYR A 505 -10.13 -14.88 6.77
CA TYR A 505 -10.73 -14.48 5.50
C TYR A 505 -9.67 -14.22 4.42
N GLY A 506 -8.51 -13.66 4.77
CA GLY A 506 -7.39 -13.42 3.86
C GLY A 506 -6.85 -14.72 3.23
N ILE A 507 -6.87 -15.84 3.97
CA ILE A 507 -6.53 -17.17 3.44
C ILE A 507 -7.53 -17.60 2.35
N LYS A 508 -8.83 -17.33 2.53
CA LYS A 508 -9.84 -17.54 1.48
C LYS A 508 -9.60 -16.66 0.25
N GLU A 509 -8.94 -15.53 0.43
CA GLU A 509 -8.45 -14.65 -0.63
C GLU A 509 -7.00 -14.98 -1.05
N TYR A 510 -6.64 -16.27 -0.97
CA TYR A 510 -5.38 -16.86 -1.43
C TYR A 510 -4.10 -16.37 -0.70
N ALA A 511 -4.20 -15.78 0.49
CA ALA A 511 -3.01 -15.49 1.29
C ALA A 511 -2.32 -16.81 1.70
N CYS A 512 -1.06 -16.98 1.30
CA CYS A 512 -0.24 -18.16 1.56
C CYS A 512 0.94 -17.87 2.49
N THR A 513 1.30 -16.59 2.71
CA THR A 513 2.42 -16.19 3.57
C THR A 513 2.03 -15.10 4.56
N ALA A 514 2.79 -14.97 5.65
CA ALA A 514 2.58 -13.89 6.62
C ALA A 514 2.72 -12.51 5.97
N VAL A 515 3.62 -12.37 4.99
CA VAL A 515 3.80 -11.12 4.22
C VAL A 515 2.53 -10.75 3.44
N ASP A 516 1.80 -11.72 2.86
CA ASP A 516 0.52 -11.46 2.17
C ASP A 516 -0.48 -10.75 3.09
N MET A 517 -0.55 -11.23 4.34
CA MET A 517 -1.45 -10.70 5.33
C MET A 517 -1.08 -9.27 5.73
N ILE A 518 0.13 -9.06 6.26
CA ILE A 518 0.53 -7.74 6.79
C ILE A 518 0.67 -6.67 5.70
N SER A 519 1.02 -7.08 4.47
CA SER A 519 1.33 -6.12 3.40
C SER A 519 0.15 -5.87 2.47
N ARG A 520 -0.63 -6.89 2.06
CA ARG A 520 -1.63 -6.78 0.98
C ARG A 520 -3.07 -6.93 1.45
N ARG A 521 -3.35 -7.79 2.44
CA ARG A 521 -4.70 -7.96 2.99
C ARG A 521 -5.05 -6.85 3.98
N THR A 522 -4.24 -6.62 5.01
CA THR A 522 -4.50 -5.57 6.02
C THR A 522 -3.89 -4.22 5.66
N ARG A 523 -2.73 -4.22 4.96
CA ARG A 523 -1.89 -3.04 4.70
C ARG A 523 -1.13 -2.50 5.92
N LEU A 524 -1.18 -3.18 7.06
CA LEU A 524 -0.55 -2.73 8.31
C LEU A 524 0.95 -2.41 8.14
N ALA A 525 1.69 -3.22 7.38
CA ALA A 525 3.10 -2.98 7.08
C ALA A 525 3.37 -1.66 6.34
N PHE A 526 2.39 -1.16 5.58
CA PHE A 526 2.47 0.14 4.90
C PHE A 526 2.03 1.29 5.79
N LEU A 527 1.34 1.04 6.91
CA LEU A 527 0.90 2.09 7.82
C LEU A 527 1.87 2.31 8.97
N ASN A 528 2.33 1.21 9.59
CA ASN A 528 3.25 1.25 10.71
C ASN A 528 4.00 -0.09 10.81
N VAL A 529 5.33 -0.04 10.62
CA VAL A 529 6.17 -1.25 10.63
C VAL A 529 6.27 -1.92 12.00
N GLN A 530 6.20 -1.15 13.10
CA GLN A 530 6.28 -1.69 14.46
C GLN A 530 4.97 -2.36 14.86
N ALA A 531 3.84 -1.74 14.57
CA ALA A 531 2.53 -2.38 14.78
C ALA A 531 2.38 -3.65 13.92
N ALA A 532 2.94 -3.66 12.71
CA ALA A 532 3.01 -4.87 11.89
C ALA A 532 3.86 -5.95 12.56
N GLU A 533 5.04 -5.60 13.09
CA GLU A 533 5.93 -6.52 13.80
C GLU A 533 5.26 -7.11 15.06
N GLU A 534 4.54 -6.30 15.84
CA GLU A 534 3.81 -6.74 17.02
C GLU A 534 2.67 -7.71 16.67
N ALA A 535 1.95 -7.46 15.57
CA ALA A 535 0.88 -8.33 15.12
C ALA A 535 1.38 -9.68 14.53
N LEU A 536 2.65 -9.77 14.11
CA LEU A 536 3.17 -10.92 13.36
C LEU A 536 3.04 -12.27 14.09
N PRO A 537 3.46 -12.42 15.36
CA PRO A 537 3.36 -13.70 16.05
C PRO A 537 1.92 -14.24 16.06
N ARG A 538 0.93 -13.36 16.29
CA ARG A 538 -0.47 -13.75 16.30
C ARG A 538 -0.99 -14.11 14.90
N ILE A 539 -0.59 -13.35 13.87
CA ILE A 539 -0.93 -13.67 12.48
C ILE A 539 -0.36 -15.03 12.08
N VAL A 540 0.91 -15.29 12.38
CA VAL A 540 1.58 -16.56 12.07
C VAL A 540 0.96 -17.73 12.81
N GLU A 541 0.56 -17.55 14.07
CA GLU A 541 -0.16 -18.57 14.84
C GLU A 541 -1.49 -18.94 14.17
N LEU A 542 -2.30 -17.93 13.83
CA LEU A 542 -3.60 -18.12 13.18
C LEU A 542 -3.46 -18.75 11.79
N MET A 543 -2.54 -18.24 10.96
CA MET A 543 -2.25 -18.82 9.65
C MET A 543 -1.73 -20.25 9.79
N GLY A 544 -0.82 -20.51 10.73
CA GLY A 544 -0.27 -21.83 10.95
C GLY A 544 -1.31 -22.85 11.39
N ARG A 545 -2.33 -22.43 12.13
CA ARG A 545 -3.48 -23.29 12.46
C ARG A 545 -4.35 -23.60 11.23
N GLU A 546 -4.67 -22.60 10.43
CA GLU A 546 -5.58 -22.76 9.28
C GLU A 546 -4.91 -23.45 8.09
N LEU A 547 -3.60 -23.24 7.89
CA LEU A 547 -2.78 -23.81 6.81
C LEU A 547 -1.97 -25.05 7.24
N ASN A 548 -2.16 -25.53 8.48
CA ASN A 548 -1.45 -26.67 9.06
C ASN A 548 0.09 -26.58 9.00
N TRP A 549 0.64 -25.41 9.35
CA TRP A 549 2.09 -25.23 9.44
C TRP A 549 2.68 -25.89 10.69
N ASP A 550 3.81 -26.56 10.52
CA ASP A 550 4.66 -26.97 11.64
C ASP A 550 5.41 -25.77 12.25
N ASP A 551 6.06 -25.99 13.38
CA ASP A 551 6.74 -24.91 14.11
C ASP A 551 7.95 -24.37 13.34
N HIS A 552 8.59 -25.19 12.51
CA HIS A 552 9.66 -24.75 11.62
C HIS A 552 9.14 -23.74 10.59
N LYS A 553 8.02 -24.05 9.93
CA LYS A 553 7.40 -23.17 8.94
C LYS A 553 6.87 -21.89 9.58
N LYS A 554 6.30 -21.95 10.79
CA LYS A 554 5.92 -20.73 11.53
C LYS A 554 7.13 -19.83 11.78
N GLN A 555 8.25 -20.39 12.22
CA GLN A 555 9.48 -19.62 12.44
C GLN A 555 10.02 -19.03 11.12
N GLU A 556 10.05 -19.82 10.04
CA GLU A 556 10.45 -19.37 8.71
C GLU A 556 9.60 -18.18 8.23
N GLN A 557 8.29 -18.25 8.42
CA GLN A 557 7.35 -17.18 8.06
C GLN A 557 7.57 -15.92 8.90
N LEU A 558 7.81 -16.06 10.20
CA LEU A 558 8.12 -14.94 11.10
C LEU A 558 9.41 -14.24 10.67
N GLU A 559 10.49 -14.98 10.43
CA GLU A 559 11.78 -14.42 10.01
C GLU A 559 11.70 -13.75 8.63
N THR A 560 10.97 -14.37 7.69
CA THR A 560 10.75 -13.79 6.36
C THR A 560 9.98 -12.48 6.44
N ALA A 561 8.92 -12.43 7.25
CA ALA A 561 8.13 -11.22 7.43
C ALA A 561 8.90 -10.12 8.16
N LYS A 562 9.72 -10.46 9.16
CA LYS A 562 10.63 -9.51 9.81
C LYS A 562 11.65 -8.93 8.85
N LYS A 563 12.27 -9.75 7.99
CA LYS A 563 13.18 -9.26 6.94
C LYS A 563 12.47 -8.31 5.96
N PHE A 564 11.25 -8.64 5.55
CA PHE A 564 10.43 -7.77 4.71
C PHE A 564 10.19 -6.40 5.38
N LEU A 565 9.77 -6.37 6.65
CA LEU A 565 9.60 -5.13 7.40
C LEU A 565 10.93 -4.35 7.53
N TYR A 566 12.02 -5.08 7.83
CA TYR A 566 13.35 -4.52 8.01
C TYR A 566 13.86 -3.80 6.76
N TYR A 567 13.85 -4.49 5.62
CA TYR A 567 14.46 -3.98 4.39
C TYR A 567 13.48 -3.23 3.49
N GLU A 568 12.30 -3.77 3.23
CA GLU A 568 11.41 -3.25 2.18
C GLU A 568 10.42 -2.19 2.69
N MET A 569 10.18 -2.15 4.01
CA MET A 569 9.24 -1.22 4.63
C MET A 569 9.90 -0.09 5.45
N GLY A 570 11.23 0.08 5.31
CA GLY A 570 11.96 1.23 5.85
C GLY A 570 12.32 1.17 7.34
N TYR A 571 12.20 0.02 7.99
CA TYR A 571 12.53 -0.13 9.41
C TYR A 571 14.04 -0.07 9.67
N LYS A 572 14.89 -0.70 8.83
CA LYS A 572 16.37 -0.63 8.91
C LYS A 572 16.85 0.82 8.97
N SER A 573 16.39 1.55 7.96
CA SER A 573 16.49 2.97 7.73
C SER A 573 16.20 3.81 8.99
N ARG A 574 15.16 3.45 9.74
CA ARG A 574 14.81 4.08 11.02
C ARG A 574 15.77 3.66 12.15
N SER A 575 16.08 2.36 12.26
CA SER A 575 16.94 1.79 13.32
C SER A 575 18.38 2.33 13.26
N GLU A 576 19.00 2.39 12.08
CA GLU A 576 20.37 2.88 11.89
C GLU A 576 20.50 4.36 12.27
N GLN A 577 19.49 5.19 11.98
CA GLN A 577 19.51 6.61 12.37
C GLN A 577 19.23 6.84 13.86
N LEU A 578 18.45 5.97 14.52
CA LEU A 578 18.29 6.01 15.98
C LEU A 578 19.64 5.77 16.69
N THR A 579 20.52 4.96 16.09
CA THR A 579 21.88 4.74 16.59
C THR A 579 22.85 5.87 16.24
N ASP A 580 22.60 6.62 15.14
CA ASP A 580 23.52 7.64 14.64
C ASP A 580 22.92 9.07 14.72
N ARG A 581 23.22 9.75 15.83
CA ARG A 581 23.11 11.21 16.08
C ARG A 581 21.79 11.90 15.71
N SER A 582 20.89 12.05 16.68
CA SER A 582 19.87 13.11 16.64
C SER A 582 20.35 14.40 17.34
N GLU A 583 20.12 15.53 16.68
CA GLU A 583 20.30 16.92 17.17
C GLU A 583 19.46 17.19 18.43
N ILE A 584 19.95 16.75 19.57
CA ILE A 584 19.36 17.04 20.87
C ILE A 584 20.04 18.30 21.40
N SER A 585 19.29 19.41 21.46
CA SER A 585 19.71 20.69 22.07
C SER A 585 19.71 20.58 23.60
N LEU A 586 20.46 19.62 24.13
CA LEU A 586 20.74 19.44 25.56
C LEU A 586 22.24 19.57 25.77
N LEU A 587 22.64 20.06 26.95
CA LEU A 587 24.05 20.03 27.34
C LEU A 587 24.53 18.57 27.41
N PRO A 588 25.78 18.25 27.03
CA PRO A 588 26.31 16.88 27.09
C PRO A 588 26.14 16.21 28.47
N SER A 589 26.19 16.99 29.56
CA SER A 589 25.96 16.52 30.93
C SER A 589 24.51 16.13 31.21
N ASP A 590 23.53 16.84 30.65
CA ASP A 590 22.11 16.51 30.78
C ASP A 590 21.76 15.25 29.97
N ILE A 591 22.36 15.10 28.78
CA ILE A 591 22.21 13.90 27.95
C ILE A 591 22.71 12.67 28.70
N ASP A 592 23.89 12.72 29.32
CA ASP A 592 24.44 11.59 30.08
C ASP A 592 23.55 11.21 31.28
N ARG A 593 23.01 12.21 31.99
CA ARG A 593 22.07 11.97 33.09
C ARG A 593 20.79 11.28 32.62
N TYR A 594 20.16 11.78 31.54
CA TYR A 594 18.93 11.19 31.03
C TYR A 594 19.15 9.83 30.37
N LYS A 595 20.31 9.61 29.71
CA LYS A 595 20.72 8.28 29.26
C LYS A 595 20.80 7.31 30.43
N LYS A 596 21.47 7.67 31.53
CA LYS A 596 21.54 6.81 32.73
C LYS A 596 20.15 6.46 33.27
N ARG A 597 19.24 7.45 33.35
CA ARG A 597 17.85 7.22 33.76
C ARG A 597 17.11 6.26 32.82
N PHE A 598 17.27 6.42 31.51
CA PHE A 598 16.67 5.55 30.51
C PHE A 598 17.14 4.09 30.64
N HIS A 599 18.44 3.87 30.78
CA HIS A 599 19.03 2.53 30.91
C HIS A 599 18.66 1.81 32.21
N LYS A 600 18.19 2.52 33.24
CA LYS A 600 17.63 1.88 34.45
C LYS A 600 16.30 1.16 34.17
N PHE A 601 15.58 1.62 33.16
CA PHE A 601 14.32 1.03 32.71
C PHE A 601 14.53 0.04 31.56
N ASP A 602 15.49 0.31 30.68
CA ASP A 602 15.93 -0.63 29.66
C ASP A 602 17.03 -1.58 30.18
N ALA A 603 16.67 -2.45 31.13
CA ALA A 603 17.61 -3.38 31.76
C ALA A 603 18.25 -4.37 30.77
N ASP A 604 17.52 -4.69 29.69
CA ASP A 604 17.94 -5.64 28.65
C ASP A 604 18.77 -4.95 27.53
N LYS A 605 18.99 -3.63 27.60
CA LYS A 605 19.71 -2.82 26.60
C LYS A 605 19.14 -2.92 25.18
N LYS A 606 17.81 -2.92 25.07
CA LYS A 606 17.05 -3.01 23.82
C LYS A 606 17.06 -1.69 23.03
N GLY A 607 17.33 -0.56 23.68
CA GLY A 607 17.29 0.79 23.10
C GLY A 607 15.92 1.48 23.19
N PHE A 608 14.92 0.82 23.79
CA PHE A 608 13.55 1.29 23.96
C PHE A 608 12.98 0.76 25.28
N ILE A 609 11.96 1.43 25.82
CA ILE A 609 11.26 1.06 27.05
C ILE A 609 9.83 0.65 26.71
N THR A 610 9.42 -0.55 27.10
CA THR A 610 8.05 -1.06 26.92
C THR A 610 7.21 -0.88 28.19
N ILE A 611 5.89 -1.13 28.09
CA ILE A 611 4.97 -1.20 29.24
C ILE A 611 5.49 -2.20 30.29
N VAL A 612 5.94 -3.37 29.84
CA VAL A 612 6.46 -4.43 30.71
C VAL A 612 7.73 -3.98 31.44
N ASP A 613 8.59 -3.20 30.77
CA ASP A 613 9.82 -2.68 31.38
C ASP A 613 9.51 -1.67 32.49
N VAL A 614 8.57 -0.74 32.24
CA VAL A 614 8.14 0.22 33.27
C VAL A 614 7.46 -0.49 34.43
N GLN A 615 6.57 -1.45 34.14
CA GLN A 615 5.88 -2.23 35.17
C GLN A 615 6.87 -3.00 36.05
N ARG A 616 7.85 -3.68 35.45
CA ARG A 616 8.91 -4.41 36.18
C ARG A 616 9.68 -3.52 37.13
N VAL A 617 10.04 -2.31 36.69
CA VAL A 617 10.74 -1.34 37.55
C VAL A 617 9.84 -0.83 38.67
N LEU A 618 8.58 -0.53 38.40
CA LEU A 618 7.60 -0.08 39.40
C LEU A 618 7.34 -1.16 40.48
N GLU A 619 7.21 -2.41 40.07
CA GLU A 619 7.07 -3.55 40.99
C GLU A 619 8.31 -3.69 41.89
N SER A 620 9.52 -3.46 41.35
CA SER A 620 10.77 -3.54 42.14
C SER A 620 10.88 -2.50 43.27
N ILE A 621 10.11 -1.40 43.15
CA ILE A 621 10.00 -0.31 44.13
C ILE A 621 8.66 -0.30 44.90
N ASN A 622 7.90 -1.40 44.85
CA ASN A 622 6.61 -1.56 45.55
C ASN A 622 5.50 -0.57 45.11
N VAL A 623 5.57 -0.05 43.88
CA VAL A 623 4.50 0.77 43.29
C VAL A 623 3.63 -0.10 42.39
N GLN A 624 2.34 -0.23 42.72
CA GLN A 624 1.37 -0.90 41.86
C GLN A 624 0.57 0.12 41.04
N MET A 625 0.47 -0.13 39.75
CA MET A 625 -0.35 0.62 38.80
C MET A 625 -1.07 -0.36 37.89
N ASP A 626 -2.27 -0.01 37.47
CA ASP A 626 -2.99 -0.80 36.47
C ASP A 626 -2.38 -0.62 35.08
N GLU A 627 -2.50 -1.66 34.26
CA GLU A 627 -1.91 -1.74 32.93
C GLU A 627 -2.48 -0.67 31.97
N ASN A 628 -3.76 -0.32 32.11
CA ASN A 628 -4.40 0.70 31.27
C ASN A 628 -3.83 2.11 31.56
N THR A 629 -3.68 2.48 32.83
CA THR A 629 -3.05 3.75 33.23
C THR A 629 -1.59 3.80 32.78
N LEU A 630 -0.86 2.69 32.87
CA LEU A 630 0.52 2.62 32.39
C LEU A 630 0.61 2.81 30.87
N HIS A 631 -0.33 2.20 30.15
CA HIS A 631 -0.48 2.35 28.71
C HIS A 631 -0.83 3.79 28.32
N GLU A 632 -1.71 4.48 29.06
CA GLU A 632 -1.99 5.90 28.85
C GLU A 632 -0.74 6.78 29.04
N ILE A 633 0.06 6.51 30.07
CA ILE A 633 1.26 7.29 30.41
C ILE A 633 2.35 7.11 29.34
N LEU A 634 2.53 5.89 28.81
CA LEU A 634 3.47 5.64 27.73
C LEU A 634 2.98 6.26 26.42
N ASN A 635 1.68 6.20 26.14
CA ASN A 635 1.07 6.82 24.97
C ASN A 635 1.22 8.35 24.89
N GLU A 636 1.43 9.03 26.03
CA GLU A 636 1.70 10.48 26.05
C GLU A 636 3.07 10.84 25.48
N VAL A 637 4.02 9.89 25.52
CA VAL A 637 5.43 10.11 25.17
C VAL A 637 5.84 9.39 23.90
N ASP A 638 5.18 8.26 23.62
CA ASP A 638 5.27 7.56 22.35
C ASP A 638 4.63 8.41 21.25
N LEU A 639 5.47 9.23 20.61
CA LEU A 639 5.07 10.18 19.57
C LEU A 639 4.73 9.45 18.26
N ASN A 640 5.35 8.30 18.05
CA ASN A 640 5.25 7.54 16.81
C ASN A 640 4.24 6.37 16.90
N LYS A 641 3.59 6.18 18.05
CA LYS A 641 2.55 5.18 18.30
C LYS A 641 3.03 3.75 18.02
N ASN A 642 4.17 3.39 18.58
CA ASN A 642 4.74 2.04 18.49
C ASN A 642 4.66 1.22 19.78
N GLY A 643 3.97 1.71 20.81
CA GLY A 643 3.84 1.05 22.10
C GLY A 643 5.12 1.05 22.94
N GLN A 644 6.15 1.81 22.52
CA GLN A 644 7.46 1.85 23.15
C GLN A 644 7.92 3.31 23.30
N VAL A 645 8.84 3.55 24.24
CA VAL A 645 9.51 4.86 24.36
C VAL A 645 10.98 4.67 24.04
N GLU A 646 11.39 5.18 22.88
CA GLU A 646 12.78 5.13 22.42
C GLU A 646 13.63 6.17 23.17
N LEU A 647 14.96 5.96 23.23
CA LEU A 647 15.87 6.88 23.94
C LEU A 647 15.76 8.32 23.41
N ASN A 648 15.57 8.49 22.11
CA ASN A 648 15.45 9.81 21.50
C ASN A 648 14.12 10.49 21.84
N GLU A 649 13.02 9.74 21.89
CA GLU A 649 11.72 10.26 22.35
C GLU A 649 11.79 10.67 23.81
N PHE A 650 12.46 9.85 24.63
CA PHE A 650 12.72 10.17 26.02
C PHE A 650 13.57 11.44 26.17
N LEU A 651 14.66 11.57 25.42
CA LEU A 651 15.52 12.77 25.45
C LEU A 651 14.78 14.01 24.92
N GLN A 652 13.91 13.85 23.92
CA GLN A 652 13.04 14.92 23.41
C GLN A 652 12.02 15.36 24.46
N LEU A 653 11.37 14.42 25.15
CA LEU A 653 10.48 14.71 26.28
C LEU A 653 11.22 15.52 27.35
N MET A 654 12.42 15.07 27.74
CA MET A 654 13.21 15.75 28.78
C MET A 654 13.66 17.15 28.33
N SER A 655 14.01 17.34 27.06
CA SER A 655 14.29 18.64 26.46
C SER A 655 13.07 19.58 26.46
N ALA A 656 11.88 19.06 26.15
CA ALA A 656 10.64 19.82 26.16
C ALA A 656 10.23 20.27 27.58
N ILE A 657 10.47 19.42 28.58
CA ILE A 657 10.29 19.75 30.00
C ILE A 657 11.27 20.84 30.43
N GLN A 658 12.56 20.71 30.07
CA GLN A 658 13.59 21.69 30.43
C GLN A 658 13.35 23.07 29.81
N LYS A 659 12.77 23.13 28.60
CA LYS A 659 12.38 24.38 27.93
C LYS A 659 11.03 24.95 28.41
N GLY A 660 10.37 24.30 29.38
CA GLY A 660 9.08 24.74 29.92
C GLY A 660 7.92 24.63 28.91
N ARG A 661 8.10 23.91 27.79
CA ARG A 661 7.05 23.66 26.79
C ARG A 661 6.04 22.61 27.26
N VAL A 662 6.48 21.72 28.16
CA VAL A 662 5.66 20.66 28.77
C VAL A 662 5.80 20.77 30.29
N SER A 663 4.69 20.95 30.99
CA SER A 663 4.61 20.85 32.44
C SER A 663 3.85 19.58 32.83
N GLY A 664 4.44 18.74 33.68
CA GLY A 664 3.71 17.62 34.29
C GLY A 664 3.60 16.31 33.50
N SER A 665 4.57 15.97 32.64
CA SER A 665 4.61 14.63 32.01
C SER A 665 4.62 13.53 33.08
N ARG A 666 3.60 12.65 33.04
CA ARG A 666 3.42 11.56 33.99
C ARG A 666 4.60 10.58 33.95
N LEU A 667 5.09 10.23 32.75
CA LEU A 667 6.22 9.33 32.57
C LEU A 667 7.52 9.90 33.14
N ALA A 668 7.81 11.18 32.88
CA ALA A 668 9.03 11.81 33.39
C ALA A 668 9.07 11.89 34.92
N ILE A 669 7.91 12.17 35.55
CA ILE A 669 7.76 12.17 37.01
C ILE A 669 7.95 10.75 37.56
N LEU A 670 7.32 9.76 36.93
CA LEU A 670 7.37 8.37 37.32
C LEU A 670 8.81 7.82 37.25
N MET A 671 9.51 8.06 36.14
CA MET A 671 10.89 7.62 35.98
C MET A 671 11.86 8.32 36.93
N LYS A 672 11.64 9.62 37.21
CA LYS A 672 12.41 10.34 38.22
C LYS A 672 12.19 9.78 39.63
N THR A 673 10.94 9.50 39.99
CA THR A 673 10.58 8.96 41.31
C THR A 673 11.15 7.56 41.50
N ALA A 674 11.10 6.73 40.47
CA ALA A 674 11.71 5.40 40.51
C ALA A 674 13.23 5.47 40.62
N GLU A 675 13.88 6.37 39.86
CA GLU A 675 15.32 6.59 39.93
C GLU A 675 15.78 6.96 41.36
N GLU A 676 15.11 7.92 41.99
CA GLU A 676 15.43 8.37 43.35
C GLU A 676 15.27 7.26 44.40
N ASN A 677 14.33 6.32 44.19
CA ASN A 677 14.14 5.17 45.06
C ASN A 677 15.15 4.04 44.80
N LEU A 678 15.52 3.81 43.54
CA LEU A 678 16.57 2.85 43.18
C LEU A 678 17.93 3.28 43.71
N ASP A 679 18.27 4.57 43.67
CA ASP A 679 19.53 5.10 44.18
C ASP A 679 19.63 5.12 45.72
N ARG A 680 18.51 5.00 46.43
CA ARG A 680 18.50 4.86 47.91
C ARG A 680 18.82 3.44 48.38
N ARG A 681 18.76 2.43 47.51
CA ARG A 681 19.17 1.05 47.81
C ARG A 681 20.67 0.85 47.50
N VAL A 682 21.55 1.63 48.13
CA VAL A 682 22.98 1.27 48.21
C VAL A 682 23.14 0.31 49.39
N PRO A 683 23.81 -0.86 49.24
CA PRO A 683 24.02 -1.77 50.36
C PRO A 683 24.91 -1.09 51.41
N ILE A 684 24.46 -1.05 52.65
CA ILE A 684 25.33 -0.71 53.79
C ILE A 684 26.35 -1.85 53.90
N PRO A 685 27.67 -1.60 53.81
CA PRO A 685 28.66 -2.65 53.92
C PRO A 685 28.68 -3.18 55.35
N VAL A 686 28.49 -4.50 55.48
CA VAL A 686 28.62 -5.21 56.76
C VAL A 686 30.11 -5.48 56.96
N ASP A 687 30.81 -4.54 57.60
CA ASP A 687 32.18 -4.80 58.06
C ASP A 687 32.44 -4.12 59.41
N ARG A 688 32.28 -4.93 60.47
CA ARG A 688 33.25 -5.16 61.56
C ARG A 688 32.54 -5.81 62.75
N SER A 689 32.60 -7.13 62.78
CA SER A 689 32.60 -7.89 64.04
C SER A 689 34.05 -8.22 64.40
N CYS A 690 34.29 -8.39 65.71
CA CYS A 690 35.56 -8.51 66.46
C CYS A 690 36.03 -7.17 67.06
N GLY A 691 36.06 -6.95 68.38
CA GLY A 691 35.80 -7.79 69.55
C GLY A 691 36.38 -7.09 70.79
N GLY A 692 35.90 -7.39 72.00
CA GLY A 692 36.54 -6.93 73.23
C GLY A 692 35.79 -7.18 74.54
N PHE A 693 36.20 -8.26 75.21
CA PHE A 693 36.06 -8.67 76.62
C PHE A 693 34.74 -9.26 77.13
#